data_AF-A0A9Y2MYA4-F1
#
_entry.id   AF-A0A9Y2MYA4-F1
#
_cell.length_a   1.000
_cell.length_b   1.000
_cell.length_c   1.000
_cell.angle_alpha   90.00
_cell.angle_beta   90.00
_cell.angle_gamma   90.00
#
_symmetry.space_group_name_H-M   'P 1'
#
loop_
_entity.id
_entity.type
_entity.pdbx_description
1 polymer ?
#
loop_
_entity_poly.entity_id
_entity_poly.type
_entity_poly.pdbx_seq_one_letter_code
_entity_poly.pdbx_strand_id
1 'polypeptide(L)'
;MSDPQITLTVRHTPSALDSRRGVVRMHPEVLDALGLRAWDAVHLTGARRSAALAAPAEEGTPGVVLTDDVTMSNLGVSEGSEIVVTPADVAAAKTVTVSGSRLASVSVPPQTLRLALTGKVLTRGDAVSLLPQDLAPAPGSDVAAVRGQLSRAIGATWTNELLTVTATEPAGVVVVGPSTVVSWRDGARTGETPTDTVPARSATALVRSTAVTAAEDYLDAEVVEETKPEEISEPVPPVADLVGAEGAARKLAEWFDLAFHRPELLERLGTSAHLGVLLSGPEGVGKATLVRSVARAEKVRVVSLVAPNIAVLEPNTAHARLREAVTRAAEGDGPGVLLINDVDALLPATQPPPVATVVLEELRAAMRREGLAVVATTQRAESVDPRLRTADLLDRELGLPLPDAKTRIELLRILLRDVPVEPGADLGVLAEKTPGFVAADLIALRRDAALRAALRQRDVAEPRISEHDLLDALATVRPISLSTSDNLATGGLTLEDVGNMVDVKQALTETVLWPLRYPDSFARLGIDPPRGVLLYGPPGGGKTFLVRALAGTGALNVFAIKGAELLDKWVGESERAVRDLFRRAADAAPSLIFLDEIDALAPRRGQSSDSGVADRVVAALLTELDGVEPMREVVVLGATNRPELVDPALLRPGRLERRIYVPPPDAESRTAILKATSKNTPLASDVDLAAVASTLDGYSAADCAALIREAALTAMRESLEAHVVTAAHLEKARQVVRPSLDPAQLATLEAYAQAQQER
;
A
#
# COMPACT_ATOMS: atom_id res chain seq x y z
N MET A 1 -1.89 18.28 -21.79
CA MET A 1 -2.43 17.18 -22.61
C MET A 1 -3.68 16.71 -21.90
N SER A 2 -4.79 16.44 -22.60
CA SER A 2 -5.99 15.89 -21.98
C SER A 2 -5.65 14.52 -21.37
N ASP A 3 -6.12 14.24 -20.16
CA ASP A 3 -5.95 12.92 -19.56
C ASP A 3 -6.53 11.85 -20.50
N PRO A 4 -5.87 10.68 -20.63
CA PRO A 4 -6.34 9.62 -21.49
C PRO A 4 -7.72 9.14 -20.99
N GLN A 5 -8.69 9.07 -21.89
CA GLN A 5 -10.06 8.64 -21.60
C GLN A 5 -10.56 7.67 -22.68
N ILE A 6 -11.32 6.67 -22.28
CA ILE A 6 -11.93 5.68 -23.18
C ILE A 6 -13.40 5.48 -22.81
N THR A 7 -14.26 5.40 -23.82
CA THR A 7 -15.67 5.02 -23.64
C THR A 7 -15.80 3.51 -23.79
N LEU A 8 -16.40 2.85 -22.80
CA LEU A 8 -16.61 1.40 -22.76
C LEU A 8 -18.07 1.08 -22.49
N THR A 9 -18.55 -0.04 -23.03
CA THR A 9 -19.89 -0.57 -22.74
C THR A 9 -19.87 -1.40 -21.47
N VAL A 10 -20.78 -1.11 -20.55
CA VAL A 10 -20.91 -1.82 -19.27
C VAL A 10 -21.55 -3.18 -19.48
N ARG A 11 -20.94 -4.23 -18.91
CA ARG A 11 -21.49 -5.58 -18.81
C ARG A 11 -21.42 -6.07 -17.37
N HIS A 12 -22.39 -6.88 -16.97
CA HIS A 12 -22.37 -7.46 -15.62
C HIS A 12 -21.29 -8.54 -15.54
N THR A 13 -20.45 -8.51 -14.51
CA THR A 13 -19.43 -9.55 -14.29
C THR A 13 -20.08 -10.88 -13.87
N PRO A 14 -19.78 -12.02 -14.52
CA PRO A 14 -20.24 -13.32 -14.05
C PRO A 14 -19.39 -13.84 -12.87
N SER A 15 -18.26 -13.19 -12.59
CA SER A 15 -17.30 -13.58 -11.56
C SER A 15 -17.81 -13.21 -10.17
N ALA A 16 -18.12 -14.24 -9.40
CA ALA A 16 -18.51 -14.13 -8.00
C ALA A 16 -17.36 -13.51 -7.16
N LEU A 17 -16.11 -13.82 -7.50
CA LEU A 17 -14.88 -13.32 -6.85
C LEU A 17 -14.68 -11.80 -6.95
N ASP A 18 -15.27 -11.14 -7.95
CA ASP A 18 -15.16 -9.70 -8.17
C ASP A 18 -16.37 -8.93 -7.63
N SER A 19 -17.45 -9.63 -7.31
CA SER A 19 -18.71 -9.04 -6.90
C SER A 19 -18.59 -8.32 -5.56
N ARG A 20 -19.03 -7.05 -5.53
CA ARG A 20 -19.11 -6.13 -4.39
C ARG A 20 -17.77 -5.77 -3.74
N ARG A 21 -16.69 -5.95 -4.48
CA ARG A 21 -15.33 -5.58 -4.06
C ARG A 21 -14.92 -4.18 -4.52
N GLY A 22 -15.71 -3.54 -5.39
CA GLY A 22 -15.31 -2.28 -6.03
C GLY A 22 -14.20 -2.50 -7.06
N VAL A 23 -14.28 -3.63 -7.78
CA VAL A 23 -13.33 -4.04 -8.81
C VAL A 23 -14.07 -4.06 -10.14
N VAL A 24 -13.49 -3.46 -11.16
CA VAL A 24 -13.97 -3.53 -12.53
C VAL A 24 -12.93 -4.23 -13.39
N ARG A 25 -13.38 -5.14 -14.25
CA ARG A 25 -12.47 -5.80 -15.18
C ARG A 25 -12.60 -5.20 -16.57
N MET A 26 -11.46 -4.90 -17.18
CA MET A 26 -11.40 -4.42 -18.55
C MET A 26 -10.34 -5.17 -19.31
N HIS A 27 -10.48 -5.20 -20.63
CA HIS A 27 -9.50 -5.88 -21.47
C HIS A 27 -8.10 -5.27 -21.26
N PRO A 28 -7.03 -6.08 -21.25
CA PRO A 28 -5.65 -5.59 -21.07
C PRO A 28 -5.27 -4.42 -22.00
N GLU A 29 -5.76 -4.42 -23.24
CA GLU A 29 -5.57 -3.33 -24.19
C GLU A 29 -6.12 -1.98 -23.70
N VAL A 30 -7.24 -1.98 -22.97
CA VAL A 30 -7.82 -0.77 -22.38
C VAL A 30 -6.94 -0.23 -21.26
N LEU A 31 -6.41 -1.12 -20.41
CA LEU A 31 -5.46 -0.73 -19.36
C LEU A 31 -4.22 -0.09 -19.99
N ASP A 32 -3.65 -0.74 -21.00
CA ASP A 32 -2.46 -0.25 -21.69
C ASP A 32 -2.71 1.08 -22.40
N ALA A 33 -3.88 1.24 -23.05
CA ALA A 33 -4.27 2.47 -23.72
C ALA A 33 -4.45 3.64 -22.73
N LEU A 34 -5.03 3.39 -21.56
CA LEU A 34 -5.16 4.37 -20.47
C LEU A 34 -3.85 4.58 -19.67
N GLY A 35 -2.82 3.75 -19.91
CA GLY A 35 -1.56 3.79 -19.16
C GLY A 35 -1.70 3.30 -17.72
N LEU A 36 -2.72 2.48 -17.44
CA LEU A 36 -3.06 1.96 -16.12
C LEU A 36 -2.40 0.60 -15.86
N ARG A 37 -2.16 0.32 -14.59
CA ARG A 37 -1.77 -1.01 -14.09
C ARG A 37 -3.02 -1.77 -13.66
N ALA A 38 -2.87 -3.09 -13.56
CA ALA A 38 -3.83 -3.88 -12.79
C ALA A 38 -3.91 -3.31 -11.36
N TRP A 39 -5.14 -3.12 -10.89
CA TRP A 39 -5.57 -2.55 -9.61
C TRP A 39 -5.25 -1.07 -9.43
N ASP A 40 -4.91 -0.34 -10.49
CA ASP A 40 -4.96 1.11 -10.42
C ASP A 40 -6.41 1.56 -10.31
N ALA A 41 -6.63 2.66 -9.58
CA ALA A 41 -7.96 3.21 -9.47
C ALA A 41 -8.34 3.95 -10.75
N VAL A 42 -9.59 3.79 -11.14
CA VAL A 42 -10.18 4.47 -12.29
C VAL A 42 -11.42 5.22 -11.87
N HIS A 43 -11.61 6.37 -12.48
CA HIS A 43 -12.87 7.06 -12.50
C HIS A 43 -13.77 6.43 -13.55
N LEU A 44 -14.96 6.08 -13.11
CA LEU A 44 -16.03 5.59 -13.95
C LEU A 44 -17.10 6.67 -13.97
N THR A 45 -17.44 7.16 -15.16
CA THR A 45 -18.41 8.25 -15.33
C THR A 45 -19.57 7.76 -16.19
N GLY A 46 -20.71 7.51 -15.53
CA GLY A 46 -22.01 7.28 -16.15
C GLY A 46 -22.94 8.47 -15.90
N ALA A 47 -24.16 8.21 -15.41
CA ALA A 47 -25.05 9.27 -14.91
C ALA A 47 -24.49 9.93 -13.64
N ARG A 48 -23.72 9.17 -12.86
CA ARG A 48 -22.92 9.60 -11.72
C ARG A 48 -21.47 9.21 -11.94
N ARG A 49 -20.56 9.94 -11.28
CA ARG A 49 -19.14 9.60 -11.23
C ARG A 49 -18.86 8.80 -9.96
N SER A 50 -18.19 7.68 -10.10
CA SER A 50 -17.72 6.82 -9.02
C SER A 50 -16.27 6.39 -9.31
N ALA A 51 -15.69 5.56 -8.45
CA ALA A 51 -14.35 5.04 -8.60
C ALA A 51 -14.29 3.55 -8.26
N ALA A 52 -13.42 2.83 -8.94
CA ALA A 52 -13.19 1.41 -8.73
C ALA A 52 -11.74 1.05 -9.02
N LEU A 53 -11.33 -0.15 -8.61
CA LEU A 53 -10.04 -0.73 -8.96
C LEU A 53 -10.14 -1.43 -10.32
N ALA A 54 -9.25 -1.10 -11.26
CA ALA A 54 -9.27 -1.68 -12.61
C ALA A 54 -8.39 -2.94 -12.68
N ALA A 55 -8.98 -4.10 -12.92
CA ALA A 55 -8.26 -5.37 -13.07
C ALA A 55 -8.34 -5.88 -14.53
N PRO A 56 -7.40 -6.72 -14.98
CA PRO A 56 -7.48 -7.34 -16.29
C PRO A 56 -8.63 -8.37 -16.33
N ALA A 57 -9.42 -8.34 -17.40
CA ALA A 57 -10.35 -9.41 -17.75
C ALA A 57 -9.59 -10.62 -18.31
N GLU A 58 -9.96 -11.84 -17.90
CA GLU A 58 -9.36 -13.09 -18.42
C GLU A 58 -9.83 -13.38 -19.85
N GLU A 59 -11.10 -13.07 -20.16
CA GLU A 59 -11.72 -13.15 -21.48
C GLU A 59 -12.66 -11.96 -21.68
N GLY A 60 -12.73 -11.38 -22.89
CA GLY A 60 -13.67 -10.29 -23.18
C GLY A 60 -13.31 -9.43 -24.40
N THR A 61 -14.27 -8.60 -24.84
CA THR A 61 -14.09 -7.66 -25.95
C THR A 61 -13.43 -6.36 -25.44
N PRO A 62 -12.45 -5.78 -26.15
CA PRO A 62 -11.79 -4.52 -25.76
C PRO A 62 -12.74 -3.35 -25.47
N GLY A 63 -13.90 -3.29 -26.14
CA GLY A 63 -14.93 -2.27 -25.91
C GLY A 63 -15.80 -2.45 -24.65
N VAL A 64 -15.52 -3.44 -23.80
CA VAL A 64 -16.38 -3.79 -22.65
C VAL A 64 -15.65 -3.60 -21.32
N VAL A 65 -16.40 -3.11 -20.33
CA VAL A 65 -16.01 -3.12 -18.92
C VAL A 65 -16.99 -3.97 -18.12
N LEU A 66 -16.45 -4.98 -17.42
CA LEU A 66 -17.19 -5.85 -16.53
C LEU A 66 -17.29 -5.19 -15.16
N THR A 67 -18.51 -4.97 -14.70
CA THR A 67 -18.81 -4.34 -13.41
C THR A 67 -19.82 -5.20 -12.64
N ASP A 68 -19.84 -5.07 -11.31
CA ASP A 68 -20.83 -5.71 -10.46
C ASP A 68 -22.13 -4.87 -10.36
N ASP A 69 -23.15 -5.45 -9.71
CA ASP A 69 -24.44 -4.81 -9.46
C ASP A 69 -24.30 -3.49 -8.68
N VAL A 70 -23.42 -3.46 -7.68
CA VAL A 70 -23.18 -2.29 -6.82
C VAL A 70 -22.53 -1.14 -7.60
N THR A 71 -21.51 -1.43 -8.42
CA THR A 71 -20.79 -0.43 -9.21
C THR A 71 -21.71 0.16 -10.27
N MET A 72 -22.54 -0.65 -10.94
CA MET A 72 -23.57 -0.14 -11.86
C MET A 72 -24.56 0.79 -11.15
N SER A 73 -25.01 0.42 -9.94
CA SER A 73 -25.89 1.25 -9.12
C SER A 73 -25.22 2.59 -8.74
N ASN A 74 -23.95 2.56 -8.35
CA ASN A 74 -23.18 3.75 -8.00
C ASN A 74 -23.01 4.71 -9.17
N LEU A 75 -22.84 4.16 -10.37
CA LEU A 75 -22.75 4.91 -11.63
C LEU A 75 -24.12 5.40 -12.13
N GLY A 76 -25.21 4.84 -11.64
CA GLY A 76 -26.56 5.12 -12.12
C GLY A 76 -26.79 4.64 -13.55
N VAL A 77 -26.20 3.51 -13.93
CA VAL A 77 -26.28 2.95 -15.28
C VAL A 77 -26.83 1.52 -15.24
N SER A 78 -27.42 1.07 -16.34
CA SER A 78 -27.81 -0.32 -16.54
C SER A 78 -26.80 -1.04 -17.43
N GLU A 79 -26.83 -2.37 -17.43
CA GLU A 79 -26.07 -3.17 -18.39
C GLU A 79 -26.35 -2.69 -19.83
N GLY A 80 -25.29 -2.63 -20.65
CA GLY A 80 -25.34 -2.12 -22.02
C GLY A 80 -25.14 -0.61 -22.17
N SER A 81 -25.09 0.16 -21.06
CA SER A 81 -24.80 1.60 -21.12
C SER A 81 -23.33 1.86 -21.45
N GLU A 82 -23.06 2.98 -22.13
CA GLU A 82 -21.70 3.47 -22.29
C GLU A 82 -21.27 4.30 -21.08
N ILE A 83 -20.04 4.10 -20.62
CA ILE A 83 -19.42 4.90 -19.57
C ILE A 83 -18.04 5.37 -20.01
N VAL A 84 -17.61 6.51 -19.47
CA VAL A 84 -16.25 7.02 -19.68
C VAL A 84 -15.35 6.56 -18.54
N VAL A 85 -14.20 5.99 -18.90
CA VAL A 85 -13.16 5.53 -17.97
C VAL A 85 -11.93 6.42 -18.10
N THR A 86 -11.44 6.93 -16.96
CA THR A 86 -10.20 7.71 -16.85
C THR A 86 -9.37 7.29 -15.64
N PRO A 87 -8.04 7.48 -15.65
CA PRO A 87 -7.22 7.30 -14.44
C PRO A 87 -7.72 8.15 -13.27
N ALA A 88 -7.62 7.63 -12.05
CA ALA A 88 -7.99 8.35 -10.83
C ALA A 88 -6.79 8.53 -9.88
N ASP A 89 -6.60 9.76 -9.42
CA ASP A 89 -5.72 10.04 -8.28
C ASP A 89 -6.42 9.66 -6.98
N VAL A 90 -5.78 8.81 -6.18
CA VAL A 90 -6.34 8.32 -4.92
C VAL A 90 -5.52 8.81 -3.74
N ALA A 91 -6.20 9.43 -2.78
CA ALA A 91 -5.60 9.77 -1.51
C ALA A 91 -5.84 8.68 -0.45
N ALA A 92 -4.94 8.53 0.51
CA ALA A 92 -5.22 7.72 1.70
C ALA A 92 -6.32 8.40 2.53
N ALA A 93 -7.35 7.63 2.91
CA ALA A 93 -8.45 8.15 3.71
C ALA A 93 -8.00 8.41 5.16
N LYS A 94 -8.19 9.64 5.65
CA LYS A 94 -8.13 9.97 7.08
C LYS A 94 -9.39 9.52 7.79
N THR A 95 -10.54 9.89 7.22
CA THR A 95 -11.86 9.54 7.76
C THR A 95 -12.80 9.05 6.66
N VAL A 96 -13.64 8.08 6.99
CA VAL A 96 -14.74 7.62 6.16
C VAL A 96 -15.98 7.43 7.02
N THR A 97 -17.06 8.09 6.63
CA THR A 97 -18.34 7.99 7.34
C THR A 97 -19.34 7.22 6.50
N VAL A 98 -19.88 6.14 7.04
CA VAL A 98 -20.88 5.29 6.38
C VAL A 98 -22.25 5.40 7.05
N SER A 99 -23.32 5.13 6.30
CA SER A 99 -24.68 5.01 6.82
C SER A 99 -25.33 3.71 6.36
N GLY A 100 -26.16 3.13 7.21
CA GLY A 100 -26.95 1.92 6.97
C GLY A 100 -28.06 1.82 8.01
N SER A 101 -28.66 0.64 8.13
CA SER A 101 -29.76 0.38 9.05
C SER A 101 -29.33 0.50 10.50
N ARG A 102 -30.32 0.73 11.37
CA ARG A 102 -30.12 0.75 12.82
C ARG A 102 -29.59 -0.58 13.36
N LEU A 103 -29.95 -1.70 12.72
CA LEU A 103 -29.43 -3.01 13.12
C LEU A 103 -27.94 -3.13 12.77
N ALA A 104 -27.55 -2.72 11.55
CA ALA A 104 -26.14 -2.74 11.13
C ALA A 104 -25.28 -1.80 11.99
N SER A 105 -25.78 -0.60 12.31
CA SER A 105 -25.03 0.38 13.11
C SER A 105 -24.78 -0.05 14.56
N VAL A 106 -25.63 -0.93 15.10
CA VAL A 106 -25.47 -1.48 16.46
C VAL A 106 -24.69 -2.81 16.45
N SER A 107 -24.86 -3.63 15.42
CA SER A 107 -24.29 -5.00 15.36
C SER A 107 -22.90 -5.09 14.75
N VAL A 108 -22.47 -4.10 13.96
CA VAL A 108 -21.16 -4.09 13.31
C VAL A 108 -20.28 -3.01 13.93
N PRO A 109 -19.28 -3.41 14.73
CA PRO A 109 -18.31 -2.48 15.28
C PRO A 109 -17.55 -1.74 14.17
N PRO A 110 -17.20 -0.46 14.36
CA PRO A 110 -16.48 0.29 13.33
C PRO A 110 -15.10 -0.28 12.98
N GLN A 111 -14.46 -1.03 13.89
CA GLN A 111 -13.25 -1.81 13.59
C GLN A 111 -13.49 -2.86 12.50
N THR A 112 -14.63 -3.55 12.55
CA THR A 112 -15.06 -4.49 11.51
C THR A 112 -15.35 -3.76 10.21
N LEU A 113 -15.94 -2.55 10.25
CA LEU A 113 -16.11 -1.71 9.05
C LEU A 113 -14.77 -1.39 8.41
N ARG A 114 -13.79 -0.89 9.19
CA ARG A 114 -12.47 -0.56 8.68
C ARG A 114 -11.81 -1.78 8.06
N LEU A 115 -11.82 -2.91 8.75
CA LEU A 115 -11.24 -4.16 8.28
C LEU A 115 -11.86 -4.63 6.96
N ALA A 116 -13.19 -4.52 6.83
CA ALA A 116 -13.93 -4.91 5.64
C ALA A 116 -13.74 -3.95 4.46
N LEU A 117 -13.51 -2.67 4.73
CA LEU A 117 -13.30 -1.63 3.72
C LEU A 117 -11.83 -1.43 3.35
N THR A 118 -10.89 -1.97 4.12
CA THR A 118 -9.45 -1.81 3.90
C THR A 118 -9.07 -2.25 2.48
N GLY A 119 -8.36 -1.38 1.76
CA GLY A 119 -7.96 -1.58 0.36
C GLY A 119 -9.02 -1.22 -0.68
N LYS A 120 -10.27 -0.95 -0.29
CA LYS A 120 -11.32 -0.49 -1.21
C LYS A 120 -11.15 0.99 -1.55
N VAL A 121 -11.44 1.32 -2.80
CA VAL A 121 -11.51 2.70 -3.29
C VAL A 121 -12.94 3.18 -3.15
N LEU A 122 -13.13 4.30 -2.43
CA LEU A 122 -14.43 4.82 -2.04
C LEU A 122 -14.60 6.27 -2.50
N THR A 123 -15.80 6.59 -2.97
CA THR A 123 -16.23 7.96 -3.25
C THR A 123 -17.47 8.31 -2.43
N ARG A 124 -17.62 9.59 -2.07
CA ARG A 124 -18.83 10.08 -1.41
C ARG A 124 -20.08 9.77 -2.24
N GLY A 125 -21.04 9.10 -1.62
CA GLY A 125 -22.32 8.72 -2.22
C GLY A 125 -22.36 7.29 -2.78
N ASP A 126 -21.24 6.57 -2.76
CA ASP A 126 -21.19 5.17 -3.21
C ASP A 126 -21.87 4.25 -2.19
N ALA A 127 -22.57 3.23 -2.69
CA ALA A 127 -22.96 2.06 -1.93
C ALA A 127 -21.78 1.07 -1.88
N VAL A 128 -21.53 0.49 -0.70
CA VAL A 128 -20.42 -0.43 -0.42
C VAL A 128 -20.92 -1.64 0.35
N SER A 129 -20.41 -2.81 0.01
CA SER A 129 -20.68 -4.03 0.79
C SER A 129 -19.57 -4.29 1.79
N LEU A 130 -19.95 -4.77 2.97
CA LEU A 130 -19.01 -5.25 3.97
C LEU A 130 -18.59 -6.71 3.75
N LEU A 131 -19.36 -7.50 2.99
CA LEU A 131 -19.02 -8.90 2.72
C LEU A 131 -18.27 -9.06 1.40
N PRO A 132 -17.29 -9.98 1.34
CA PRO A 132 -16.95 -10.69 0.12
C PRO A 132 -18.16 -11.60 -0.15
N GLN A 133 -18.92 -11.33 -1.19
CA GLN A 133 -20.31 -11.78 -1.26
C GLN A 133 -20.51 -13.24 -1.71
N ASP A 134 -19.59 -14.12 -1.37
CA ASP A 134 -19.45 -15.42 -2.02
C ASP A 134 -19.75 -16.62 -1.11
N LEU A 135 -20.85 -16.49 -0.36
CA LEU A 135 -21.64 -17.64 0.09
C LEU A 135 -23.12 -17.33 -0.11
N ALA A 136 -23.53 -17.17 -1.36
CA ALA A 136 -24.91 -17.51 -1.74
C ALA A 136 -24.88 -19.02 -2.08
N PRO A 137 -25.37 -19.89 -1.17
CA PRO A 137 -25.28 -21.32 -1.43
C PRO A 137 -26.41 -21.70 -2.41
N ALA A 138 -26.23 -22.81 -3.13
CA ALA A 138 -27.16 -23.22 -4.19
C ALA A 138 -28.61 -23.36 -3.66
N PRO A 139 -29.65 -23.16 -4.50
CA PRO A 139 -31.04 -23.32 -4.08
C PRO A 139 -31.25 -24.69 -3.40
N GLY A 140 -31.63 -24.68 -2.12
CA GLY A 140 -31.86 -25.90 -1.32
C GLY A 140 -30.78 -26.28 -0.31
N SER A 141 -29.70 -25.51 -0.20
CA SER A 141 -28.67 -25.69 0.83
C SER A 141 -29.03 -24.99 2.16
N ASP A 142 -28.63 -25.57 3.29
CA ASP A 142 -28.83 -24.96 4.62
C ASP A 142 -27.83 -23.81 4.83
N VAL A 143 -28.29 -22.64 4.40
CA VAL A 143 -27.59 -21.37 4.45
C VAL A 143 -27.14 -21.00 5.87
N ALA A 144 -27.83 -21.46 6.91
CA ALA A 144 -27.51 -21.13 8.29
C ALA A 144 -26.29 -21.91 8.81
N ALA A 145 -26.15 -23.17 8.40
CA ALA A 145 -25.06 -24.05 8.85
C ALA A 145 -23.69 -23.62 8.28
N VAL A 146 -23.62 -23.34 6.98
CA VAL A 146 -22.40 -22.88 6.30
C VAL A 146 -21.98 -21.50 6.80
N ARG A 147 -22.95 -20.61 7.06
CA ARG A 147 -22.71 -19.31 7.71
C ARG A 147 -22.20 -19.44 9.14
N GLY A 148 -22.73 -20.41 9.89
CA GLY A 148 -22.28 -20.70 11.26
C GLY A 148 -20.85 -21.26 11.31
N GLN A 149 -20.42 -22.02 10.30
CA GLN A 149 -19.04 -22.52 10.20
C GLN A 149 -18.06 -21.41 9.79
N LEU A 150 -18.42 -20.56 8.82
CA LEU A 150 -17.56 -19.45 8.38
C LEU A 150 -17.43 -18.35 9.45
N SER A 151 -18.53 -18.02 10.14
CA SER A 151 -18.53 -17.10 11.28
C SER A 151 -17.60 -17.59 12.41
N ARG A 152 -17.58 -18.90 12.66
CA ARG A 152 -16.66 -19.53 13.64
C ARG A 152 -15.20 -19.57 13.19
N ALA A 153 -14.93 -19.69 11.89
CA ALA A 153 -13.56 -19.68 11.35
C ALA A 153 -12.93 -18.29 11.23
N ILE A 154 -13.75 -17.22 11.11
CA ILE A 154 -13.30 -15.85 10.79
C ILE A 154 -13.56 -14.86 11.94
N GLY A 155 -14.44 -15.17 12.90
CA GLY A 155 -14.51 -14.51 14.20
C GLY A 155 -15.20 -13.14 14.28
N ALA A 156 -16.02 -12.74 13.30
CA ALA A 156 -16.71 -11.45 13.33
C ALA A 156 -18.16 -11.51 12.82
N THR A 157 -19.01 -10.58 13.27
CA THR A 157 -20.40 -10.36 12.83
C THR A 157 -20.45 -9.41 11.63
N TRP A 158 -20.89 -9.90 10.46
CA TRP A 158 -20.93 -9.15 9.20
C TRP A 158 -22.40 -9.02 8.74
N THR A 159 -22.73 -7.94 8.03
CA THR A 159 -24.08 -7.74 7.44
C THR A 159 -24.03 -7.72 5.92
N ASN A 160 -25.04 -8.33 5.28
CA ASN A 160 -25.27 -8.33 3.83
C ASN A 160 -25.82 -7.00 3.31
N GLU A 161 -26.11 -6.06 4.21
CA GLU A 161 -26.61 -4.74 3.87
C GLU A 161 -25.56 -3.90 3.13
N LEU A 162 -25.99 -3.21 2.07
CA LEU A 162 -25.17 -2.19 1.41
C LEU A 162 -25.19 -0.91 2.25
N LEU A 163 -24.01 -0.43 2.60
CA LEU A 163 -23.84 0.83 3.32
C LEU A 163 -23.59 1.96 2.32
N THR A 164 -24.05 3.17 2.59
CA THR A 164 -23.71 4.34 1.78
C THR A 164 -22.54 5.10 2.40
N VAL A 165 -21.53 5.44 1.59
CA VAL A 165 -20.46 6.35 1.97
C VAL A 165 -21.01 7.77 1.97
N THR A 166 -20.95 8.43 3.11
CA THR A 166 -21.64 9.72 3.33
C THR A 166 -20.67 10.91 3.32
N ALA A 167 -19.44 10.67 3.76
CA ALA A 167 -18.34 11.62 3.76
C ALA A 167 -17.00 10.87 3.72
N THR A 168 -16.01 11.52 3.11
CA THR A 168 -14.62 11.08 3.04
C THR A 168 -13.71 12.28 3.29
N GLU A 169 -12.60 12.06 3.97
CA GLU A 169 -11.55 13.06 4.16
C GLU A 169 -10.19 12.46 3.79
N PRO A 170 -9.42 13.06 2.85
CA PRO A 170 -9.77 14.25 2.07
C PRO A 170 -10.97 14.01 1.13
N ALA A 171 -11.60 15.10 0.67
CA ALA A 171 -12.69 14.99 -0.29
C ALA A 171 -12.16 14.45 -1.63
N GLY A 172 -12.95 13.61 -2.29
CA GLY A 172 -12.58 12.96 -3.53
C GLY A 172 -12.53 11.44 -3.40
N VAL A 173 -11.71 10.81 -4.22
CA VAL A 173 -11.50 9.36 -4.22
C VAL A 173 -10.47 9.01 -3.17
N VAL A 174 -10.85 8.13 -2.24
CA VAL A 174 -9.98 7.72 -1.14
C VAL A 174 -9.86 6.21 -1.05
N VAL A 175 -8.72 5.74 -0.57
CA VAL A 175 -8.51 4.33 -0.20
C VAL A 175 -8.50 4.20 1.32
N VAL A 176 -9.24 3.22 1.84
CA VAL A 176 -9.25 2.93 3.28
C VAL A 176 -8.00 2.11 3.64
N GLY A 177 -7.23 2.61 4.60
CA GLY A 177 -6.08 1.92 5.18
C GLY A 177 -6.30 1.56 6.66
N PRO A 178 -5.35 0.84 7.28
CA PRO A 178 -5.37 0.57 8.72
C PRO A 178 -5.45 1.82 9.61
N SER A 179 -4.89 2.96 9.21
CA SER A 179 -4.96 4.23 9.98
C SER A 179 -6.26 5.01 9.78
N THR A 180 -7.11 4.61 8.81
CA THR A 180 -8.35 5.31 8.50
C THR A 180 -9.37 5.16 9.63
N VAL A 181 -9.95 6.29 10.06
CA VAL A 181 -11.09 6.28 10.99
C VAL A 181 -12.36 6.01 10.21
N VAL A 182 -12.96 4.84 10.40
CA VAL A 182 -14.30 4.55 9.89
C VAL A 182 -15.35 4.78 10.98
N SER A 183 -16.44 5.48 10.64
CA SER A 183 -17.52 5.79 11.57
C SER A 183 -18.90 5.65 10.96
N TRP A 184 -19.89 5.34 11.80
CA TRP A 184 -21.30 5.48 11.43
C TRP A 184 -21.73 6.95 11.47
N ARG A 185 -22.56 7.40 10.52
CA ARG A 185 -23.06 8.79 10.43
C ARG A 185 -23.61 9.33 11.75
N ASP A 186 -24.29 8.49 12.51
CA ASP A 186 -24.92 8.83 13.80
C ASP A 186 -24.56 7.81 14.90
N GLY A 187 -23.34 7.27 14.88
CA GLY A 187 -22.94 6.17 15.78
C GLY A 187 -21.44 6.12 16.12
N ALA A 188 -21.00 4.96 16.59
CA ALA A 188 -19.64 4.75 17.09
C ALA A 188 -18.56 4.90 16.00
N ARG A 189 -17.33 5.21 16.43
CA ARG A 189 -16.12 5.31 15.58
C ARG A 189 -15.11 4.20 15.85
N THR A 190 -14.17 3.98 14.92
CA THR A 190 -13.18 2.89 14.98
C THR A 190 -12.22 3.03 16.16
N GLY A 191 -12.46 2.30 17.25
CA GLY A 191 -11.62 2.37 18.45
C GLY A 191 -12.30 3.02 19.66
N GLU A 192 -13.59 3.37 19.56
CA GLU A 192 -14.44 3.66 20.72
C GLU A 192 -15.03 2.36 21.28
N THR A 193 -15.02 2.20 22.61
CA THR A 193 -15.75 1.13 23.29
C THR A 193 -17.26 1.42 23.25
N PRO A 194 -18.16 0.42 23.16
CA PRO A 194 -19.61 0.64 23.07
C PRO A 194 -20.21 1.46 24.23
N THR A 195 -19.51 1.58 25.36
CA THR A 195 -19.89 2.39 26.53
C THR A 195 -19.61 3.89 26.39
N ASP A 196 -18.86 4.31 25.37
CA ASP A 196 -18.39 5.69 25.20
C ASP A 196 -19.41 6.62 24.50
N THR A 197 -20.64 6.13 24.22
CA THR A 197 -21.71 6.98 23.71
C THR A 197 -22.20 7.89 24.82
N VAL A 198 -21.94 9.20 24.71
CA VAL A 198 -22.66 10.22 25.49
C VAL A 198 -24.15 9.98 25.26
N PRO A 199 -24.97 9.78 26.31
CA PRO A 199 -26.40 9.61 26.11
C PRO A 199 -26.94 10.88 25.45
N ALA A 200 -27.53 10.71 24.26
CA ALA A 200 -28.28 11.77 23.60
C ALA A 200 -29.27 12.33 24.62
N ARG A 201 -29.27 13.67 24.74
CA ARG A 201 -30.06 14.48 25.68
C ARG A 201 -31.43 13.86 25.97
N SER A 202 -31.71 13.73 27.26
CA SER A 202 -33.00 13.35 27.84
C SER A 202 -34.18 14.01 27.13
N ALA A 203 -34.92 13.23 26.35
CA ALA A 203 -36.26 13.59 25.92
C ALA A 203 -37.24 13.24 27.05
N THR A 204 -37.26 14.08 28.08
CA THR A 204 -38.35 14.10 29.05
C THR A 204 -39.57 14.72 28.36
N ALA A 205 -40.53 13.90 27.94
CA ALA A 205 -41.98 14.11 28.17
C ALA A 205 -42.87 13.31 27.21
N LEU A 206 -43.93 12.76 27.81
CA LEU A 206 -45.24 12.38 27.23
C LEU A 206 -45.34 11.03 26.50
N VAL A 207 -45.50 9.96 27.28
CA VAL A 207 -46.61 9.02 27.03
C VAL A 207 -47.31 8.75 28.37
N ARG A 208 -48.49 9.34 28.53
CA ARG A 208 -49.43 8.95 29.61
C ARG A 208 -49.96 7.56 29.28
N SER A 209 -49.91 6.69 30.28
CA SER A 209 -50.58 5.39 30.28
C SER A 209 -52.08 5.55 30.10
N THR A 210 -52.65 4.84 29.13
CA THR A 210 -54.02 4.36 29.23
C THR A 210 -53.99 2.85 29.13
N ALA A 211 -54.27 2.22 30.27
CA ALA A 211 -54.53 0.81 30.41
C ALA A 211 -55.79 0.43 29.63
N VAL A 212 -55.72 -0.67 28.88
CA VAL A 212 -56.87 -1.53 28.61
C VAL A 212 -56.42 -2.97 28.86
N THR A 213 -57.26 -3.64 29.64
CA THR A 213 -57.15 -4.93 30.30
C THR A 213 -57.53 -6.12 29.42
N ALA A 214 -56.98 -7.28 29.80
CA ALA A 214 -57.47 -8.67 29.64
C ALA A 214 -57.39 -9.27 28.22
N ALA A 215 -56.52 -10.28 27.97
CA ALA A 215 -56.64 -11.72 28.30
C ALA A 215 -56.84 -12.46 26.95
N GLU A 216 -56.15 -13.52 26.53
CA GLU A 216 -55.57 -14.70 27.21
C GLU A 216 -54.58 -15.41 26.24
N ASP A 217 -53.72 -16.26 26.83
CA ASP A 217 -52.98 -17.41 26.28
C ASP A 217 -51.84 -17.20 25.24
N TYR A 218 -50.58 -17.35 25.68
CA TYR A 218 -49.78 -18.57 25.48
C TYR A 218 -48.30 -18.36 25.90
N LEU A 219 -47.83 -19.30 26.74
CA LEU A 219 -46.46 -19.82 26.93
C LEU A 219 -45.37 -18.95 27.59
N ASP A 220 -44.78 -19.58 28.61
CA ASP A 220 -43.64 -19.16 29.42
C ASP A 220 -42.45 -18.71 28.56
N ALA A 221 -42.12 -17.42 28.64
CA ALA A 221 -40.79 -16.93 28.29
C ALA A 221 -39.99 -16.83 29.59
N GLU A 222 -38.96 -17.67 29.73
CA GLU A 222 -37.90 -17.45 30.71
C GLU A 222 -37.40 -16.02 30.55
N VAL A 223 -37.36 -15.28 31.66
CA VAL A 223 -36.65 -14.02 31.76
C VAL A 223 -35.18 -14.35 31.59
N VAL A 224 -34.69 -14.28 30.34
CA VAL A 224 -33.26 -14.30 30.04
C VAL A 224 -32.70 -13.05 30.72
N GLU A 225 -31.95 -13.25 31.80
CA GLU A 225 -31.10 -12.20 32.36
C GLU A 225 -30.30 -11.58 31.21
N GLU A 226 -30.39 -10.25 31.07
CA GLU A 226 -29.52 -9.49 30.16
C GLU A 226 -28.07 -9.79 30.52
N THR A 227 -27.52 -10.79 29.86
CA THR A 227 -26.10 -11.11 29.88
C THR A 227 -25.44 -9.89 29.25
N LYS A 228 -24.67 -9.14 30.06
CA LYS A 228 -23.80 -8.08 29.56
C LYS A 228 -23.09 -8.63 28.32
N PRO A 229 -23.15 -7.95 27.16
CA PRO A 229 -22.45 -8.44 25.97
C PRO A 229 -20.98 -8.60 26.36
N GLU A 230 -20.49 -9.84 26.33
CA GLU A 230 -19.07 -10.14 26.54
C GLU A 230 -18.28 -9.29 25.55
N GLU A 231 -17.36 -8.47 26.07
CA GLU A 231 -16.45 -7.68 25.25
C GLU A 231 -15.66 -8.63 24.36
N ILE A 232 -15.93 -8.60 23.06
CA ILE A 232 -15.17 -9.34 22.05
C ILE A 232 -13.78 -8.66 21.96
N SER A 233 -12.87 -9.01 22.88
CA SER A 233 -11.48 -8.56 22.82
C SER A 233 -10.75 -9.38 21.76
N GLU A 234 -10.11 -8.74 20.78
CA GLU A 234 -9.27 -9.43 19.79
C GLU A 234 -8.27 -10.37 20.50
N PRO A 235 -8.12 -11.64 20.06
CA PRO A 235 -7.17 -12.55 20.68
C PRO A 235 -5.74 -12.01 20.52
N VAL A 236 -5.12 -11.63 21.63
CA VAL A 236 -3.74 -11.13 21.65
C VAL A 236 -2.79 -12.31 21.46
N PRO A 237 -1.97 -12.35 20.39
CA PRO A 237 -1.05 -13.46 20.16
C PRO A 237 0.02 -13.52 21.25
N PRO A 238 0.54 -14.71 21.57
CA PRO A 238 1.64 -14.83 22.52
C PRO A 238 2.91 -14.16 21.97
N VAL A 239 3.82 -13.74 22.86
CA VAL A 239 5.10 -13.10 22.46
C VAL A 239 5.93 -14.01 21.55
N ALA A 240 5.81 -15.34 21.70
CA ALA A 240 6.48 -16.31 20.84
C ALA A 240 5.99 -16.28 19.37
N ASP A 241 4.78 -15.79 19.12
CA ASP A 241 4.20 -15.69 17.77
C ASP A 241 4.55 -14.34 17.09
N LEU A 242 5.32 -13.45 17.75
CA LEU A 242 5.74 -12.14 17.22
C LEU A 242 7.01 -12.22 16.36
N VAL A 243 6.91 -12.94 15.25
CA VAL A 243 8.04 -13.16 14.32
C VAL A 243 8.55 -11.83 13.76
N GLY A 244 9.88 -11.64 13.81
CA GLY A 244 10.56 -10.44 13.30
C GLY A 244 10.52 -9.26 14.28
N ALA A 245 9.81 -9.39 15.40
CA ALA A 245 9.73 -8.39 16.45
C ALA A 245 10.36 -8.89 17.77
N GLU A 246 11.13 -9.99 17.77
CA GLU A 246 11.64 -10.63 18.99
C GLU A 246 12.59 -9.71 19.77
N GLY A 247 13.46 -8.99 19.06
CA GLY A 247 14.37 -8.01 19.67
C GLY A 247 13.62 -6.83 20.29
N ALA A 248 12.59 -6.35 19.60
CA ALA A 248 11.72 -5.28 20.08
C ALA A 248 10.89 -5.72 21.28
N ALA A 249 10.32 -6.93 21.23
CA ALA A 249 9.56 -7.53 22.31
C ALA A 249 10.41 -7.71 23.57
N ARG A 250 11.65 -8.21 23.41
CA ARG A 250 12.59 -8.36 24.53
C ARG A 250 12.91 -7.02 25.20
N LYS A 251 13.28 -6.01 24.41
CA LYS A 251 13.58 -4.66 24.95
C LYS A 251 12.37 -4.06 25.66
N LEU A 252 11.18 -4.17 25.07
CA LEU A 252 9.96 -3.64 25.67
C LEU A 252 9.60 -4.39 26.97
N ALA A 253 9.77 -5.71 27.00
CA ALA A 253 9.57 -6.52 28.21
C ALA A 253 10.56 -6.14 29.33
N GLU A 254 11.84 -5.98 29.00
CA GLU A 254 12.86 -5.48 29.95
C GLU A 254 12.50 -4.10 30.51
N TRP A 255 11.98 -3.21 29.66
CA TRP A 255 11.52 -1.89 30.10
C TRP A 255 10.29 -1.96 31.00
N PHE A 256 9.34 -2.85 30.72
CA PHE A 256 8.17 -3.08 31.58
C PHE A 256 8.56 -3.70 32.91
N ASP A 257 9.47 -4.69 32.95
CA ASP A 257 9.98 -5.29 34.19
C ASP A 257 10.65 -4.23 35.08
N LEU A 258 11.54 -3.41 34.50
CA LEU A 258 12.23 -2.35 35.25
C LEU A 258 11.28 -1.24 35.74
N ALA A 259 10.31 -0.84 34.92
CA ALA A 259 9.40 0.25 35.26
C ALA A 259 8.32 -0.17 36.27
N PHE A 260 7.82 -1.40 36.19
CA PHE A 260 6.65 -1.83 36.95
C PHE A 260 6.95 -2.82 38.07
N HIS A 261 7.87 -3.77 37.85
CA HIS A 261 8.13 -4.85 38.81
C HIS A 261 9.36 -4.59 39.67
N ARG A 262 10.30 -3.74 39.21
CA ARG A 262 11.56 -3.40 39.91
C ARG A 262 11.90 -1.91 39.95
N PRO A 263 10.95 -1.00 40.27
CA PRO A 263 11.22 0.44 40.27
C PRO A 263 12.32 0.86 41.26
N GLU A 264 12.50 0.12 42.36
CA GLU A 264 13.50 0.40 43.38
C GLU A 264 14.95 0.31 42.87
N LEU A 265 15.20 -0.44 41.79
CA LEU A 265 16.51 -0.49 41.15
C LEU A 265 16.84 0.83 40.45
N LEU A 266 15.85 1.45 39.82
CA LEU A 266 15.98 2.74 39.15
C LEU A 266 16.19 3.87 40.17
N GLU A 267 15.42 3.85 41.26
CA GLU A 267 15.57 4.83 42.34
C GLU A 267 16.96 4.80 42.98
N ARG A 268 17.53 3.60 43.22
CA ARG A 268 18.89 3.45 43.75
C ARG A 268 19.97 3.99 42.82
N LEU A 269 19.70 4.04 41.52
CA LEU A 269 20.59 4.61 40.51
C LEU A 269 20.35 6.11 40.28
N GLY A 270 19.43 6.73 41.03
CA GLY A 270 19.11 8.14 40.94
C GLY A 270 18.28 8.51 39.70
N THR A 271 17.55 7.56 39.12
CA THR A 271 16.66 7.78 37.98
C THR A 271 15.20 7.47 38.35
N SER A 272 14.25 8.00 37.58
CA SER A 272 12.82 7.75 37.78
C SER A 272 12.36 6.47 37.06
N ALA A 273 11.30 5.87 37.56
CA ALA A 273 10.63 4.71 36.94
C ALA A 273 9.67 5.09 35.80
N HIS A 274 9.68 6.35 35.34
CA HIS A 274 8.83 6.80 34.25
C HIS A 274 9.24 6.10 32.95
N LEU A 275 8.25 5.66 32.18
CA LEU A 275 8.47 4.96 30.92
C LEU A 275 7.62 5.56 29.81
N GLY A 276 8.30 6.21 28.86
CA GLY A 276 7.73 6.71 27.63
C GLY A 276 8.39 6.05 26.43
N VAL A 277 7.61 5.38 25.58
CA VAL A 277 8.14 4.67 24.40
C VAL A 277 7.44 5.16 23.15
N LEU A 278 8.21 5.56 22.14
CA LEU A 278 7.74 5.76 20.78
C LEU A 278 8.10 4.54 19.92
N LEU A 279 7.09 3.82 19.46
CA LEU A 279 7.22 2.67 18.58
C LEU A 279 6.97 3.09 17.12
N SER A 280 8.01 3.11 16.30
CA SER A 280 7.95 3.43 14.88
C SER A 280 8.02 2.18 14.01
N GLY A 281 7.60 2.30 12.76
CA GLY A 281 7.69 1.22 11.79
C GLY A 281 6.51 1.22 10.81
N PRO A 282 6.59 0.45 9.72
CA PRO A 282 5.59 0.43 8.66
C PRO A 282 4.16 0.20 9.15
N GLU A 283 3.19 0.67 8.38
CA GLU A 283 1.79 0.39 8.64
C GLU A 283 1.50 -1.11 8.52
N GLY A 284 0.68 -1.66 9.41
CA GLY A 284 0.29 -3.08 9.37
C GLY A 284 1.37 -4.10 9.79
N VAL A 285 2.56 -3.66 10.23
CA VAL A 285 3.62 -4.57 10.76
C VAL A 285 3.27 -5.19 12.11
N GLY A 286 2.28 -4.66 12.83
CA GLY A 286 1.85 -5.19 14.13
C GLY A 286 2.34 -4.41 15.36
N LYS A 287 2.62 -3.11 15.23
CA LYS A 287 3.04 -2.23 16.34
C LYS A 287 2.15 -2.35 17.60
N ALA A 288 0.83 -2.19 17.42
CA ALA A 288 -0.11 -2.32 18.53
C ALA A 288 -0.15 -3.74 19.11
N THR A 289 -0.04 -4.75 18.24
CA THR A 289 0.00 -6.17 18.62
C THR A 289 1.20 -6.47 19.50
N LEU A 290 2.40 -5.98 19.14
CA LEU A 290 3.62 -6.11 19.95
C LEU A 290 3.39 -5.62 21.38
N VAL A 291 2.86 -4.40 21.55
CA VAL A 291 2.65 -3.79 22.87
C VAL A 291 1.65 -4.62 23.68
N ARG A 292 0.53 -5.02 23.07
CA ARG A 292 -0.50 -5.83 23.74
C ARG A 292 0.03 -7.20 24.17
N SER A 293 0.81 -7.87 23.31
CA SER A 293 1.39 -9.18 23.59
C SER A 293 2.43 -9.13 24.72
N VAL A 294 3.32 -8.13 24.71
CA VAL A 294 4.31 -7.95 25.77
C VAL A 294 3.63 -7.56 27.09
N ALA A 295 2.67 -6.64 27.06
CA ALA A 295 1.92 -6.26 28.25
C ALA A 295 1.16 -7.46 28.86
N ARG A 296 0.56 -8.31 28.02
CA ARG A 296 -0.10 -9.55 28.47
C ARG A 296 0.88 -10.50 29.16
N ALA A 297 2.10 -10.65 28.63
CA ALA A 297 3.13 -11.50 29.22
C ALA A 297 3.60 -10.95 30.59
N GLU A 298 3.77 -9.63 30.69
CA GLU A 298 4.20 -8.94 31.91
C GLU A 298 3.06 -8.66 32.91
N LYS A 299 1.83 -9.11 32.61
CA LYS A 299 0.60 -8.88 33.40
C LYS A 299 0.29 -7.39 33.61
N VAL A 300 0.59 -6.58 32.61
CA VAL A 300 0.34 -5.14 32.56
C VAL A 300 -0.95 -4.88 31.80
N ARG A 301 -1.79 -4.00 32.35
CA ARG A 301 -3.06 -3.63 31.72
C ARG A 301 -2.84 -2.59 30.62
N VAL A 302 -3.51 -2.74 29.48
CA VAL A 302 -3.38 -1.81 28.35
C VAL A 302 -4.69 -1.08 28.12
N VAL A 303 -4.64 0.25 28.11
CA VAL A 303 -5.74 1.11 27.64
C VAL A 303 -5.31 1.68 26.28
N SER A 304 -6.02 1.30 25.22
CA SER A 304 -5.74 1.77 23.87
C SER A 304 -6.50 3.06 23.56
N LEU A 305 -5.82 3.98 22.89
CA LEU A 305 -6.34 5.25 22.41
C LEU A 305 -5.97 5.39 20.93
N VAL A 306 -6.94 5.57 20.04
CA VAL A 306 -6.68 5.72 18.60
C VAL A 306 -6.57 7.21 18.30
N ALA A 307 -5.36 7.71 18.07
CA ALA A 307 -5.12 9.15 17.88
C ALA A 307 -5.88 9.76 16.70
N PRO A 308 -6.02 9.08 15.53
CA PRO A 308 -6.89 9.56 14.46
C PRO A 308 -8.33 9.86 14.89
N ASN A 309 -8.92 9.11 15.83
CA ASN A 309 -10.27 9.39 16.32
C ASN A 309 -10.35 10.71 17.08
N ILE A 310 -9.30 11.02 17.83
CA ILE A 310 -9.21 12.20 18.70
C ILE A 310 -8.92 13.44 17.87
N ALA A 311 -8.07 13.30 16.86
CA ALA A 311 -7.67 14.40 15.99
C ALA A 311 -8.86 15.08 15.28
N VAL A 312 -9.95 14.34 15.07
CA VAL A 312 -11.19 14.82 14.41
C VAL A 312 -12.16 15.49 15.39
N LEU A 313 -11.93 15.39 16.70
CA LEU A 313 -12.80 15.97 17.72
C LEU A 313 -12.48 17.46 17.96
N GLU A 314 -13.46 18.20 18.48
CA GLU A 314 -13.22 19.54 19.00
C GLU A 314 -12.17 19.50 20.14
N PRO A 315 -11.29 20.52 20.28
CA PRO A 315 -10.16 20.47 21.20
C PRO A 315 -10.50 20.10 22.64
N ASN A 316 -11.62 20.62 23.18
CA ASN A 316 -12.05 20.31 24.56
C ASN A 316 -12.51 18.85 24.71
N THR A 317 -13.19 18.31 23.69
CA THR A 317 -13.65 16.92 23.66
C THR A 317 -12.46 15.97 23.49
N ALA A 318 -11.52 16.31 22.61
CA ALA A 318 -10.26 15.60 22.44
C ALA A 318 -9.48 15.50 23.77
N HIS A 319 -9.35 16.64 24.47
CA HIS A 319 -8.72 16.71 25.77
C HIS A 319 -9.43 15.85 26.83
N ALA A 320 -10.75 15.95 26.93
CA ALA A 320 -11.54 15.15 27.87
C ALA A 320 -11.37 13.64 27.64
N ARG A 321 -11.37 13.20 26.38
CA ARG A 321 -11.15 11.80 26.00
C ARG A 321 -9.75 11.30 26.34
N LEU A 322 -8.72 12.11 26.10
CA LEU A 322 -7.35 11.77 26.49
C LEU A 322 -7.23 11.64 28.01
N ARG A 323 -7.76 12.61 28.76
CA ARG A 323 -7.77 12.58 30.23
C ARG A 323 -8.48 11.35 30.77
N GLU A 324 -9.65 11.00 30.21
CA GLU A 324 -10.38 9.79 30.59
C GLU A 324 -9.55 8.53 30.34
N ALA A 325 -8.86 8.43 29.20
CA ALA A 325 -7.98 7.31 28.89
C ALA A 325 -6.79 7.22 29.85
N VAL A 326 -6.16 8.36 30.19
CA VAL A 326 -5.07 8.44 31.20
C VAL A 326 -5.59 8.00 32.56
N THR A 327 -6.76 8.50 32.97
CA THR A 327 -7.37 8.14 34.25
C THR A 327 -7.69 6.66 34.30
N ARG A 328 -8.32 6.08 33.26
CA ARG A 328 -8.54 4.63 33.18
C ARG A 328 -7.23 3.87 33.23
N ALA A 329 -6.19 4.29 32.51
CA ALA A 329 -4.89 3.62 32.51
C ALA A 329 -4.19 3.66 33.88
N ALA A 330 -4.48 4.69 34.69
CA ALA A 330 -3.95 4.83 36.04
C ALA A 330 -4.82 4.15 37.12
N GLU A 331 -6.14 4.11 36.93
CA GLU A 331 -7.10 3.58 37.90
C GLU A 331 -7.28 2.06 37.69
N GLY A 332 -6.68 1.27 38.57
CA GLY A 332 -6.80 -0.19 38.60
C GLY A 332 -5.84 -0.83 39.60
N ASP A 333 -6.09 -2.09 39.96
CA ASP A 333 -5.13 -2.90 40.73
C ASP A 333 -3.99 -3.33 39.79
N GLY A 334 -2.86 -2.62 39.84
CA GLY A 334 -1.62 -2.96 39.15
C GLY A 334 -1.19 -2.00 38.02
N PRO A 335 -0.04 -2.29 37.38
CA PRO A 335 0.58 -1.41 36.40
C PRO A 335 -0.26 -1.26 35.12
N GLY A 336 -0.25 -0.05 34.58
CA GLY A 336 -1.01 0.32 33.38
C GLY A 336 -0.14 0.92 32.28
N VAL A 337 -0.53 0.65 31.03
CA VAL A 337 0.04 1.24 29.82
C VAL A 337 -1.05 1.98 29.07
N LEU A 338 -0.84 3.26 28.80
CA LEU A 338 -1.61 4.02 27.82
C LEU A 338 -0.97 3.82 26.44
N LEU A 339 -1.63 3.05 25.57
CA LEU A 339 -1.21 2.81 24.20
C LEU A 339 -1.90 3.79 23.24
N ILE A 340 -1.17 4.75 22.68
CA ILE A 340 -1.68 5.73 21.71
C ILE A 340 -1.31 5.28 20.30
N ASN A 341 -2.28 4.87 19.49
CA ASN A 341 -2.05 4.40 18.13
C ASN A 341 -2.03 5.54 17.12
N ASP A 342 -1.04 5.54 16.22
CA ASP A 342 -0.87 6.49 15.11
C ASP A 342 -0.83 7.96 15.58
N VAL A 343 0.02 8.24 16.58
CA VAL A 343 0.08 9.50 17.33
C VAL A 343 0.34 10.73 16.46
N ASP A 344 0.98 10.57 15.30
CA ASP A 344 1.22 11.62 14.31
C ASP A 344 -0.06 12.22 13.74
N ALA A 345 -1.19 11.51 13.80
CA ALA A 345 -2.49 12.09 13.43
C ALA A 345 -2.95 13.17 14.43
N LEU A 346 -2.63 13.01 15.72
CA LEU A 346 -2.99 13.95 16.78
C LEU A 346 -1.91 15.01 17.01
N LEU A 347 -0.64 14.61 16.88
CA LEU A 347 0.54 15.43 17.10
C LEU A 347 1.47 15.38 15.87
N PRO A 348 1.07 15.94 14.72
CA PRO A 348 1.92 15.99 13.53
C PRO A 348 3.11 16.92 13.72
N ALA A 349 4.25 16.56 13.12
CA ALA A 349 5.47 17.38 13.14
C ALA A 349 5.32 18.70 12.38
N THR A 350 4.55 18.69 11.29
CA THR A 350 4.30 19.86 10.45
C THR A 350 2.89 20.39 10.73
N GLN A 351 2.80 21.70 10.97
CA GLN A 351 1.54 22.40 11.29
C GLN A 351 0.75 21.76 12.45
N PRO A 352 1.33 21.69 13.67
CA PRO A 352 0.65 21.09 14.81
C PRO A 352 -0.67 21.83 15.12
N PRO A 353 -1.78 21.11 15.33
CA PRO A 353 -3.07 21.74 15.63
C PRO A 353 -3.04 22.44 17.00
N PRO A 354 -3.91 23.43 17.27
CA PRO A 354 -3.94 24.13 18.55
C PRO A 354 -4.10 23.21 19.78
N VAL A 355 -4.78 22.07 19.60
CA VAL A 355 -4.96 21.05 20.65
C VAL A 355 -3.65 20.35 21.05
N ALA A 356 -2.61 20.39 20.21
CA ALA A 356 -1.36 19.67 20.43
C ALA A 356 -0.66 20.10 21.74
N THR A 357 -0.66 21.38 22.07
CA THR A 357 -0.05 21.88 23.32
C THR A 357 -0.76 21.32 24.55
N VAL A 358 -2.09 21.29 24.52
CA VAL A 358 -2.91 20.77 25.63
C VAL A 358 -2.71 19.26 25.79
N VAL A 359 -2.67 18.52 24.67
CA VAL A 359 -2.39 17.07 24.66
C VAL A 359 -1.01 16.78 25.25
N LEU A 360 0.03 17.52 24.84
CA LEU A 360 1.38 17.35 25.36
C LEU A 360 1.47 17.62 26.86
N GLU A 361 0.74 18.62 27.37
CA GLU A 361 0.67 18.89 28.82
C GLU A 361 0.00 17.75 29.60
N GLU A 362 -1.11 17.20 29.07
CA GLU A 362 -1.79 16.07 29.70
C GLU A 362 -0.93 14.80 29.67
N LEU A 363 -0.18 14.55 28.58
CA LEU A 363 0.78 13.44 28.52
C LEU A 363 1.94 13.62 29.52
N ARG A 364 2.45 14.84 29.71
CA ARG A 364 3.45 15.12 30.77
C ARG A 364 2.89 14.91 32.17
N ALA A 365 1.60 15.19 32.37
CA ALA A 365 0.93 14.89 33.63
C ALA A 365 0.76 13.38 33.82
N ALA A 366 0.42 12.64 32.76
CA ALA A 366 0.34 11.17 32.77
C ALA A 366 1.69 10.53 33.12
N MET A 367 2.78 10.99 32.49
CA MET A 367 4.14 10.48 32.74
C MET A 367 4.59 10.61 34.19
N ARG A 368 4.04 11.56 34.97
CA ARG A 368 4.36 11.74 36.40
C ARG A 368 3.63 10.79 37.34
N ARG A 369 2.66 10.02 36.85
CA ARG A 369 1.91 9.06 37.67
C ARG A 369 2.72 7.78 37.87
N GLU A 370 2.84 7.33 39.11
CA GLU A 370 3.47 6.05 39.43
C GLU A 370 2.64 4.89 38.85
N GLY A 371 3.33 3.84 38.39
CA GLY A 371 2.67 2.66 37.82
C GLY A 371 2.02 2.86 36.44
N LEU A 372 2.23 4.01 35.79
CA LEU A 372 1.73 4.30 34.44
C LEU A 372 2.89 4.48 33.45
N ALA A 373 2.84 3.76 32.33
CA ALA A 373 3.69 4.02 31.17
C ALA A 373 2.86 4.53 29.99
N VAL A 374 3.50 5.30 29.11
CA VAL A 374 2.89 5.75 27.85
C VAL A 374 3.67 5.14 26.68
N VAL A 375 2.96 4.43 25.80
CA VAL A 375 3.52 3.90 24.56
C VAL A 375 2.75 4.49 23.39
N ALA A 376 3.42 5.22 22.52
CA ALA A 376 2.82 5.76 21.30
C ALA A 376 3.33 4.99 20.08
N THR A 377 2.45 4.73 19.11
CA THR A 377 2.85 4.14 17.83
C THR A 377 2.76 5.18 16.71
N THR A 378 3.64 5.09 15.73
CA THR A 378 3.60 5.92 14.53
C THR A 378 4.19 5.15 13.36
N GLN A 379 3.94 5.61 12.13
CA GLN A 379 4.65 5.10 10.97
C GLN A 379 6.11 5.55 10.97
N ARG A 380 6.35 6.82 11.29
CA ARG A 380 7.67 7.46 11.21
C ARG A 380 7.91 8.31 12.46
N ALA A 381 9.03 8.12 13.14
CA ALA A 381 9.30 8.88 14.37
C ALA A 381 9.35 10.41 14.10
N GLU A 382 9.82 10.79 12.93
CA GLU A 382 9.93 12.18 12.48
C GLU A 382 8.61 12.82 12.02
N SER A 383 7.54 12.05 11.77
CA SER A 383 6.21 12.61 11.44
C SER A 383 5.48 13.12 12.69
N VAL A 384 6.00 12.83 13.88
CA VAL A 384 5.44 13.24 15.16
C VAL A 384 6.09 14.53 15.67
N ASP A 385 5.30 15.36 16.36
CA ASP A 385 5.74 16.59 17.02
C ASP A 385 7.05 16.34 17.80
N PRO A 386 8.15 17.09 17.51
CA PRO A 386 9.44 16.90 18.18
C PRO A 386 9.36 17.04 19.70
N ARG A 387 8.37 17.79 20.23
CA ARG A 387 8.15 17.95 21.67
C ARG A 387 7.66 16.68 22.35
N LEU A 388 7.22 15.66 21.60
CA LEU A 388 6.85 14.37 22.17
C LEU A 388 8.08 13.48 22.43
N ARG A 389 9.17 13.70 21.70
CA ARG A 389 10.41 12.88 21.72
C ARG A 389 11.47 13.44 22.66
N THR A 390 11.06 14.29 23.60
CA THR A 390 11.92 14.89 24.61
C THR A 390 12.05 13.96 25.82
N ALA A 391 13.11 14.15 26.60
CA ALA A 391 13.43 13.28 27.75
C ALA A 391 12.35 13.26 28.85
N ASP A 392 11.42 14.22 28.86
CA ASP A 392 10.29 14.30 29.80
C ASP A 392 9.01 13.60 29.32
N LEU A 393 9.00 13.07 28.08
CA LEU A 393 7.86 12.38 27.47
C LEU A 393 8.25 11.01 26.94
N LEU A 394 8.47 10.86 25.63
CA LEU A 394 8.86 9.58 25.01
C LEU A 394 10.36 9.60 24.75
N ASP A 395 11.12 9.24 25.78
CA ASP A 395 12.59 9.25 25.78
C ASP A 395 13.20 8.01 25.10
N ARG A 396 12.40 6.96 24.91
CA ARG A 396 12.83 5.70 24.27
C ARG A 396 12.17 5.52 22.92
N GLU A 397 12.96 5.22 21.91
CA GLU A 397 12.47 4.88 20.58
C GLU A 397 12.73 3.40 20.27
N LEU A 398 11.75 2.76 19.64
CA LEU A 398 11.84 1.38 19.19
C LEU A 398 11.28 1.28 17.78
N GLY A 399 12.02 0.65 16.87
CA GLY A 399 11.61 0.46 15.46
C GLY A 399 11.21 -0.98 15.19
N LEU A 400 10.15 -1.17 14.39
CA LEU A 400 9.84 -2.43 13.73
C LEU A 400 10.15 -2.32 12.24
N PRO A 401 11.07 -3.14 11.70
CA PRO A 401 11.40 -3.13 10.27
C PRO A 401 10.31 -3.82 9.43
N LEU A 402 10.38 -3.67 8.10
CA LEU A 402 9.61 -4.54 7.21
C LEU A 402 10.09 -5.99 7.35
N PRO A 403 9.18 -6.98 7.24
CA PRO A 403 9.57 -8.38 7.33
C PRO A 403 10.33 -8.80 6.07
N ASP A 404 11.53 -9.34 6.27
CA ASP A 404 12.34 -9.97 5.20
C ASP A 404 11.70 -11.29 4.72
N ALA A 405 12.27 -11.92 3.68
CA ALA A 405 11.72 -13.16 3.13
C ALA A 405 11.61 -14.26 4.20
N LYS A 406 12.62 -14.41 5.06
CA LYS A 406 12.64 -15.41 6.12
C LYS A 406 11.54 -15.16 7.16
N THR A 407 11.37 -13.92 7.58
CA THR A 407 10.33 -13.46 8.50
C THR A 407 8.95 -13.70 7.89
N ARG A 408 8.75 -13.41 6.60
CA ARG A 408 7.47 -13.68 5.91
C ARG A 408 7.14 -15.17 5.86
N ILE A 409 8.13 -16.05 5.66
CA ILE A 409 7.91 -17.51 5.72
C ILE A 409 7.37 -17.91 7.10
N GLU A 410 8.01 -17.47 8.17
CA GLU A 410 7.58 -17.79 9.53
C GLU A 410 6.22 -17.16 9.88
N LEU A 411 5.97 -15.92 9.46
CA LEU A 411 4.66 -15.26 9.60
C LEU A 411 3.57 -16.08 8.88
N LEU A 412 3.82 -16.52 7.64
CA LEU A 412 2.90 -17.38 6.91
C LEU A 412 2.64 -18.69 7.64
N ARG A 413 3.67 -19.33 8.21
CA ARG A 413 3.51 -20.55 9.02
C ARG A 413 2.60 -20.32 10.22
N ILE A 414 2.78 -19.22 10.94
CA ILE A 414 1.92 -18.90 12.09
C ILE A 414 0.49 -18.58 11.64
N LEU A 415 0.33 -17.76 10.59
CA LEU A 415 -0.97 -17.33 10.11
C LEU A 415 -1.80 -18.48 9.52
N LEU A 416 -1.14 -19.50 8.97
CA LEU A 416 -1.74 -20.70 8.39
C LEU A 416 -1.82 -21.89 9.37
N ARG A 417 -1.24 -21.79 10.57
CA ARG A 417 -1.19 -22.87 11.58
C ARG A 417 -2.57 -23.45 11.89
N ASP A 418 -3.55 -22.57 12.04
CA ASP A 418 -4.92 -22.92 12.46
C ASP A 418 -5.90 -23.00 11.28
N VAL A 419 -5.39 -23.07 10.05
CA VAL A 419 -6.18 -23.09 8.82
C VAL A 419 -5.92 -24.39 8.06
N PRO A 420 -6.96 -25.06 7.52
CA PRO A 420 -6.78 -26.28 6.76
C PRO A 420 -6.08 -25.98 5.41
N VAL A 421 -4.78 -26.27 5.33
CA VAL A 421 -3.98 -26.14 4.10
C VAL A 421 -3.68 -27.54 3.53
N GLU A 422 -3.63 -27.65 2.20
CA GLU A 422 -3.22 -28.88 1.52
C GLU A 422 -1.72 -29.17 1.77
N PRO A 423 -1.32 -30.44 1.95
CA PRO A 423 0.09 -30.80 2.10
C PRO A 423 0.89 -30.43 0.85
N GLY A 424 2.03 -29.77 1.03
CA GLY A 424 2.96 -29.46 -0.07
C GLY A 424 3.02 -27.99 -0.49
N ALA A 425 2.20 -27.10 0.09
CA ALA A 425 2.29 -25.67 -0.19
C ALA A 425 3.67 -25.10 0.20
N ASP A 426 4.42 -24.60 -0.79
CA ASP A 426 5.74 -24.03 -0.58
C ASP A 426 5.63 -22.56 -0.12
N LEU A 427 5.76 -22.35 1.19
CA LEU A 427 5.75 -21.01 1.79
C LEU A 427 6.97 -20.16 1.39
N GLY A 428 8.07 -20.80 0.95
CA GLY A 428 9.25 -20.12 0.43
C GLY A 428 8.94 -19.40 -0.89
N VAL A 429 8.27 -20.10 -1.82
CA VAL A 429 7.82 -19.52 -3.10
C VAL A 429 6.86 -18.36 -2.88
N LEU A 430 5.92 -18.50 -1.93
CA LEU A 430 5.01 -17.42 -1.54
C LEU A 430 5.76 -16.22 -0.93
N ALA A 431 6.76 -16.45 -0.08
CA ALA A 431 7.55 -15.39 0.52
C ALA A 431 8.38 -14.62 -0.53
N GLU A 432 8.95 -15.31 -1.52
CA GLU A 432 9.66 -14.69 -2.65
C GLU A 432 8.74 -13.80 -3.50
N LYS A 433 7.48 -14.18 -3.67
CA LYS A 433 6.47 -13.42 -4.42
C LYS A 433 5.74 -12.35 -3.61
N THR A 434 6.10 -12.15 -2.35
CA THR A 434 5.49 -11.14 -1.45
C THR A 434 6.47 -10.09 -0.93
N PRO A 435 7.39 -9.53 -1.76
CA PRO A 435 8.27 -8.47 -1.27
C PRO A 435 7.46 -7.26 -0.78
N GLY A 436 7.85 -6.72 0.38
CA GLY A 436 7.17 -5.59 1.01
C GLY A 436 5.88 -5.93 1.76
N PHE A 437 5.35 -7.15 1.68
CA PHE A 437 4.15 -7.53 2.43
C PHE A 437 4.41 -7.49 3.93
N VAL A 438 3.55 -6.80 4.68
CA VAL A 438 3.53 -6.81 6.15
C VAL A 438 2.58 -7.88 6.70
N ALA A 439 2.58 -8.10 8.02
CA ALA A 439 1.68 -9.05 8.66
C ALA A 439 0.20 -8.84 8.30
N ALA A 440 -0.25 -7.57 8.22
CA ALA A 440 -1.61 -7.24 7.78
C ALA A 440 -1.91 -7.70 6.34
N ASP A 441 -0.93 -7.58 5.43
CA ASP A 441 -1.07 -8.02 4.03
C ASP A 441 -1.14 -9.54 3.94
N LEU A 442 -0.31 -10.25 4.71
CA LEU A 442 -0.34 -11.72 4.75
C LEU A 442 -1.64 -12.25 5.37
N ILE A 443 -2.22 -11.52 6.33
CA ILE A 443 -3.56 -11.82 6.85
C ILE A 443 -4.62 -11.63 5.76
N ALA A 444 -4.53 -10.56 4.97
CA ALA A 444 -5.43 -10.32 3.83
C ALA A 444 -5.27 -11.41 2.75
N LEU A 445 -4.03 -11.79 2.44
CA LEU A 445 -3.69 -12.88 1.51
C LEU A 445 -4.32 -14.20 1.95
N ARG A 446 -4.13 -14.57 3.22
CA ARG A 446 -4.74 -15.77 3.81
C ARG A 446 -6.26 -15.74 3.68
N ARG A 447 -6.90 -14.60 3.94
CA ARG A 447 -8.35 -14.45 3.84
C ARG A 447 -8.84 -14.62 2.41
N ASP A 448 -8.17 -14.00 1.43
CA ASP A 448 -8.53 -14.12 0.02
C ASP A 448 -8.32 -15.57 -0.48
N ALA A 449 -7.24 -16.22 -0.09
CA ALA A 449 -6.99 -17.64 -0.39
C ALA A 449 -8.04 -18.56 0.24
N ALA A 450 -8.45 -18.30 1.49
CA ALA A 450 -9.50 -19.06 2.15
C ALA A 450 -10.85 -18.93 1.43
N LEU A 451 -11.18 -17.72 0.94
CA LEU A 451 -12.38 -17.48 0.15
C LEU A 451 -12.33 -18.25 -1.19
N ARG A 452 -11.21 -18.20 -1.90
CA ARG A 452 -11.00 -18.96 -3.14
C ARG A 452 -11.16 -20.46 -2.92
N ALA A 453 -10.55 -20.99 -1.87
CA ALA A 453 -10.68 -22.40 -1.49
C ALA A 453 -12.14 -22.79 -1.22
N ALA A 454 -12.86 -21.96 -0.46
CA ALA A 454 -14.28 -22.19 -0.18
C ALA A 454 -15.15 -22.14 -1.45
N LEU A 455 -14.82 -21.24 -2.39
CA LEU A 455 -15.52 -21.11 -3.66
C LEU A 455 -15.23 -22.22 -4.66
N ARG A 456 -14.03 -22.78 -4.60
CA ARG A 456 -13.62 -23.94 -5.39
C ARG A 456 -14.24 -25.24 -4.84
N GLN A 457 -14.39 -25.33 -3.52
CA GLN A 457 -14.85 -26.53 -2.81
C GLN A 457 -16.22 -26.34 -2.16
N ARG A 458 -17.20 -25.80 -2.90
CA ARG A 458 -18.53 -25.43 -2.36
C ARG A 458 -19.33 -26.59 -1.78
N ASP A 459 -19.13 -27.79 -2.33
CA ASP A 459 -19.87 -29.00 -1.94
C ASP A 459 -19.08 -29.87 -0.93
N VAL A 460 -17.93 -29.38 -0.45
CA VAL A 460 -17.06 -30.09 0.49
C VAL A 460 -17.29 -29.56 1.90
N ALA A 461 -17.51 -30.46 2.87
CA ALA A 461 -17.78 -30.09 4.26
C ALA A 461 -16.58 -29.40 4.95
N GLU A 462 -15.36 -29.72 4.54
CA GLU A 462 -14.11 -29.18 5.06
C GLU A 462 -13.20 -28.70 3.91
N PRO A 463 -13.37 -27.46 3.41
CA PRO A 463 -12.55 -26.94 2.34
C PRO A 463 -11.10 -26.73 2.80
N ARG A 464 -10.14 -27.02 1.92
CA ARG A 464 -8.70 -26.84 2.18
C ARG A 464 -8.08 -25.81 1.23
N ILE A 465 -7.21 -24.96 1.75
CA ILE A 465 -6.45 -23.99 0.95
C ILE A 465 -5.35 -24.73 0.20
N SER A 466 -5.35 -24.64 -1.12
CA SER A 466 -4.27 -25.12 -1.97
C SER A 466 -3.20 -24.04 -2.19
N GLU A 467 -2.03 -24.43 -2.67
CA GLU A 467 -0.99 -23.48 -3.09
C GLU A 467 -1.49 -22.54 -4.19
N HIS A 468 -2.32 -23.04 -5.11
CA HIS A 468 -2.89 -22.24 -6.19
C HIS A 468 -3.81 -21.13 -5.65
N ASP A 469 -4.62 -21.42 -4.63
CA ASP A 469 -5.48 -20.40 -4.00
C ASP A 469 -4.65 -19.26 -3.37
N LEU A 470 -3.48 -19.58 -2.80
CA LEU A 470 -2.56 -18.60 -2.23
C LEU A 470 -1.84 -17.78 -3.31
N LEU A 471 -1.41 -18.42 -4.40
CA LEU A 471 -0.75 -17.74 -5.52
C LEU A 471 -1.74 -16.83 -6.26
N ASP A 472 -2.98 -17.26 -6.46
CA ASP A 472 -4.00 -16.46 -7.10
C ASP A 472 -4.43 -15.26 -6.24
N ALA A 473 -4.40 -15.43 -4.91
CA ALA A 473 -4.66 -14.32 -3.99
C ALA A 473 -3.62 -13.20 -4.09
N LEU A 474 -2.37 -13.49 -4.49
CA LEU A 474 -1.36 -12.47 -4.76
C LEU A 474 -1.75 -11.54 -5.90
N ALA A 475 -2.56 -12.03 -6.84
CA ALA A 475 -3.03 -11.20 -7.94
C ALA A 475 -4.01 -10.12 -7.46
N THR A 476 -4.60 -10.23 -6.26
CA THR A 476 -5.63 -9.30 -5.77
C THR A 476 -5.20 -8.52 -4.51
N VAL A 477 -4.32 -9.08 -3.68
CA VAL A 477 -3.88 -8.43 -2.44
C VAL A 477 -2.66 -7.56 -2.72
N ARG A 478 -2.81 -6.24 -2.55
CA ARG A 478 -1.70 -5.29 -2.63
C ARG A 478 -1.04 -5.12 -1.26
N PRO A 479 0.29 -5.08 -1.18
CA PRO A 479 0.98 -4.73 0.06
C PRO A 479 0.72 -3.28 0.46
N ILE A 480 0.34 -3.06 1.71
CA ILE A 480 0.11 -1.73 2.30
C ILE A 480 1.38 -0.88 2.26
N SER A 481 2.57 -1.47 2.37
CA SER A 481 3.84 -0.74 2.21
C SER A 481 3.99 -0.06 0.85
N LEU A 482 3.32 -0.57 -0.19
CA LEU A 482 3.38 -0.08 -1.56
C LEU A 482 2.13 0.72 -1.98
N SER A 483 1.16 1.01 -1.10
CA SER A 483 -0.05 1.78 -1.46
C SER A 483 0.18 3.28 -1.58
N THR A 484 1.38 3.77 -1.28
CA THR A 484 1.85 5.12 -1.63
C THR A 484 2.52 5.09 -3.02
N SER A 485 2.19 6.06 -3.86
CA SER A 485 2.24 6.06 -5.34
C SER A 485 3.64 6.06 -6.01
N ASP A 486 4.72 5.68 -5.32
CA ASP A 486 6.09 5.96 -5.77
C ASP A 486 6.82 4.79 -6.47
N ASN A 487 6.13 3.71 -6.88
CA ASN A 487 6.81 2.54 -7.47
C ASN A 487 6.69 2.49 -8.99
N LEU A 488 7.79 2.07 -9.64
CA LEU A 488 7.86 1.86 -11.09
C LEU A 488 7.00 0.65 -11.49
N ALA A 489 6.11 0.81 -12.46
CA ALA A 489 5.30 -0.29 -12.98
C ALA A 489 6.19 -1.36 -13.62
N THR A 490 6.18 -2.61 -13.19
CA THR A 490 6.95 -3.66 -13.88
C THR A 490 6.27 -4.13 -15.17
N GLY A 491 4.93 -4.06 -15.24
CA GLY A 491 4.15 -4.49 -16.41
C GLY A 491 4.29 -5.99 -16.73
N GLY A 492 4.72 -6.79 -15.76
CA GLY A 492 5.10 -8.19 -15.98
C GLY A 492 6.31 -8.37 -16.90
N LEU A 493 7.08 -7.30 -17.15
CA LEU A 493 8.31 -7.33 -17.93
C LEU A 493 9.43 -7.85 -17.04
N THR A 494 10.16 -8.82 -17.55
CA THR A 494 11.38 -9.35 -16.92
C THR A 494 12.59 -8.94 -17.76
N LEU A 495 13.80 -9.09 -17.20
CA LEU A 495 15.03 -8.88 -17.96
C LEU A 495 15.12 -9.80 -19.19
N GLU A 496 14.43 -10.94 -19.21
CA GLU A 496 14.39 -11.85 -20.36
C GLU A 496 13.64 -11.22 -21.55
N ASP A 497 12.63 -10.40 -21.28
CA ASP A 497 11.78 -9.75 -22.29
C ASP A 497 12.46 -8.57 -23.01
N VAL A 498 13.61 -8.09 -22.53
CA VAL A 498 14.33 -6.97 -23.15
C VAL A 498 15.23 -7.48 -24.29
N GLY A 499 15.07 -7.04 -25.53
CA GLY A 499 15.92 -7.50 -26.64
C GLY A 499 17.34 -6.90 -26.66
N ASN A 500 18.29 -7.64 -27.23
CA ASN A 500 19.66 -7.25 -27.64
C ASN A 500 20.42 -6.19 -26.82
N MET A 501 20.37 -6.33 -25.50
CA MET A 501 21.12 -5.52 -24.54
C MET A 501 21.99 -6.40 -23.63
N VAL A 502 22.69 -7.39 -24.20
CA VAL A 502 23.41 -8.43 -23.45
C VAL A 502 24.39 -7.81 -22.45
N ASP A 503 25.26 -6.91 -22.92
CA ASP A 503 26.27 -6.28 -22.07
C ASP A 503 25.65 -5.39 -20.98
N VAL A 504 24.59 -4.65 -21.31
CA VAL A 504 23.88 -3.77 -20.37
C VAL A 504 23.15 -4.60 -19.30
N LYS A 505 22.46 -5.67 -19.71
CA LYS A 505 21.77 -6.60 -18.81
C LYS A 505 22.76 -7.30 -17.88
N GLN A 506 23.88 -7.76 -18.42
CA GLN A 506 24.93 -8.40 -17.64
C GLN A 506 25.47 -7.41 -16.61
N ALA A 507 25.86 -6.21 -17.05
CA ALA A 507 26.36 -5.16 -16.15
C ALA A 507 25.35 -4.84 -15.03
N LEU A 508 24.06 -4.62 -15.37
CA LEU A 508 23.02 -4.37 -14.37
C LEU A 508 22.80 -5.55 -13.41
N THR A 509 22.87 -6.78 -13.91
CA THR A 509 22.72 -7.99 -13.10
C THR A 509 23.87 -8.10 -12.10
N GLU A 510 25.10 -7.87 -12.55
CA GLU A 510 26.30 -7.93 -11.71
C GLU A 510 26.36 -6.80 -10.69
N THR A 511 25.92 -5.59 -11.06
CA THR A 511 26.04 -4.39 -10.22
C THR A 511 24.84 -4.16 -9.32
N VAL A 512 23.65 -4.64 -9.69
CA VAL A 512 22.41 -4.41 -8.92
C VAL A 512 21.89 -5.72 -8.31
N LEU A 513 21.69 -6.77 -9.12
CA LEU A 513 21.03 -7.98 -8.62
C LEU A 513 21.94 -8.83 -7.75
N TRP A 514 23.21 -9.03 -8.11
CA TRP A 514 24.11 -9.90 -7.36
C TRP A 514 24.38 -9.41 -5.92
N PRO A 515 24.65 -8.11 -5.66
CA PRO A 515 24.79 -7.62 -4.29
C PRO A 515 23.55 -7.89 -3.43
N LEU A 516 22.37 -7.73 -4.01
CA LEU A 516 21.10 -7.88 -3.30
C LEU A 516 20.68 -9.35 -3.11
N ARG A 517 21.01 -10.23 -4.08
CA ARG A 517 20.65 -11.66 -4.01
C ARG A 517 21.69 -12.50 -3.25
N TYR A 518 22.96 -12.11 -3.28
CA TYR A 518 24.05 -12.91 -2.74
C TYR A 518 24.98 -12.11 -1.80
N PRO A 519 24.44 -11.38 -0.79
CA PRO A 519 25.24 -10.53 0.10
C PRO A 519 26.34 -11.31 0.84
N ASP A 520 26.04 -12.55 1.27
CA ASP A 520 27.02 -13.42 1.95
C ASP A 520 28.22 -13.77 1.06
N SER A 521 28.01 -13.89 -0.26
CA SER A 521 29.10 -14.20 -1.19
C SER A 521 30.05 -13.01 -1.33
N PHE A 522 29.52 -11.79 -1.38
CA PHE A 522 30.33 -10.56 -1.39
C PHE A 522 31.12 -10.41 -0.08
N ALA A 523 30.45 -10.61 1.06
CA ALA A 523 31.08 -10.53 2.38
C ALA A 523 32.20 -11.58 2.54
N ARG A 524 31.98 -12.82 2.09
CA ARG A 524 32.98 -13.90 2.15
C ARG A 524 34.19 -13.63 1.24
N LEU A 525 33.97 -13.00 0.10
CA LEU A 525 35.04 -12.65 -0.86
C LEU A 525 35.75 -11.33 -0.49
N GLY A 526 35.26 -10.58 0.49
CA GLY A 526 35.82 -9.28 0.88
C GLY A 526 35.68 -8.21 -0.20
N ILE A 527 34.64 -8.31 -1.04
CA ILE A 527 34.38 -7.37 -2.12
C ILE A 527 33.30 -6.39 -1.67
N ASP A 528 33.59 -5.09 -1.74
CA ASP A 528 32.58 -4.07 -1.50
C ASP A 528 31.60 -4.01 -2.67
N PRO A 529 30.28 -4.13 -2.43
CA PRO A 529 29.31 -4.00 -3.50
C PRO A 529 29.26 -2.55 -4.00
N PRO A 530 29.05 -2.34 -5.31
CA PRO A 530 28.95 -1.00 -5.88
C PRO A 530 27.75 -0.26 -5.29
N ARG A 531 27.97 0.98 -4.84
CA ARG A 531 26.93 1.79 -4.16
C ARG A 531 25.88 2.35 -5.12
N GLY A 532 26.31 2.66 -6.33
CA GLY A 532 25.43 3.30 -7.28
C GLY A 532 25.85 3.18 -8.73
N VAL A 533 24.83 3.19 -9.58
CA VAL A 533 24.94 3.03 -11.03
C VAL A 533 24.30 4.23 -11.72
N LEU A 534 24.98 4.80 -12.71
CA LEU A 534 24.39 5.79 -13.62
C LEU A 534 24.12 5.13 -14.97
N LEU A 535 22.84 5.01 -15.32
CA LEU A 535 22.40 4.72 -16.68
C LEU A 535 22.32 6.02 -17.50
N TYR A 536 22.96 6.04 -18.66
CA TYR A 536 22.84 7.16 -19.59
C TYR A 536 22.70 6.68 -21.03
N GLY A 537 22.02 7.46 -21.85
CA GLY A 537 21.72 7.10 -23.24
C GLY A 537 20.65 8.01 -23.83
N PRO A 538 20.25 7.80 -25.10
CA PRO A 538 19.30 8.69 -25.76
C PRO A 538 17.91 8.72 -25.08
N PRO A 539 17.16 9.83 -25.22
CA PRO A 539 15.78 9.90 -24.75
C PRO A 539 14.95 8.79 -25.41
N GLY A 540 14.08 8.15 -24.63
CA GLY A 540 13.29 7.01 -25.11
C GLY A 540 14.10 5.74 -25.41
N GLY A 541 15.42 5.70 -25.16
CA GLY A 541 16.30 4.55 -25.42
C GLY A 541 16.08 3.34 -24.50
N GLY A 542 15.01 3.32 -23.70
CA GLY A 542 14.66 2.17 -22.86
C GLY A 542 15.34 2.12 -21.49
N LYS A 543 15.93 3.21 -20.98
CA LYS A 543 16.49 3.26 -19.61
C LYS A 543 15.44 2.92 -18.54
N THR A 544 14.32 3.64 -18.55
CA THR A 544 13.19 3.35 -17.66
C THR A 544 12.64 1.94 -17.91
N PHE A 545 12.61 1.48 -19.17
CA PHE A 545 12.16 0.12 -19.54
C PHE A 545 13.06 -0.98 -18.94
N LEU A 546 14.39 -0.82 -18.99
CA LEU A 546 15.35 -1.73 -18.36
C LEU A 546 15.16 -1.80 -16.84
N VAL A 547 14.93 -0.66 -16.19
CA VAL A 547 14.69 -0.63 -14.74
C VAL A 547 13.35 -1.28 -14.39
N ARG A 548 12.31 -1.10 -15.23
CA ARG A 548 11.03 -1.82 -15.09
C ARG A 548 11.22 -3.33 -15.20
N ALA A 549 12.01 -3.78 -16.17
CA ALA A 549 12.33 -5.19 -16.36
C ALA A 549 13.16 -5.78 -15.20
N LEU A 550 14.09 -4.99 -14.65
CA LEU A 550 14.87 -5.34 -13.47
C LEU A 550 13.98 -5.49 -12.23
N ALA A 551 13.07 -4.52 -12.03
CA ALA A 551 12.06 -4.54 -10.98
C ALA A 551 11.11 -5.74 -11.11
N GLY A 552 10.75 -6.13 -12.35
CA GLY A 552 9.84 -7.25 -12.63
C GLY A 552 10.43 -8.63 -12.38
N THR A 553 11.73 -8.73 -12.08
CA THR A 553 12.31 -9.98 -11.58
C THR A 553 11.80 -10.38 -10.19
N GLY A 554 11.09 -9.48 -9.48
CA GLY A 554 10.47 -9.75 -8.19
C GLY A 554 11.44 -9.88 -7.01
N ALA A 555 12.74 -9.67 -7.25
CA ALA A 555 13.78 -9.96 -6.26
C ALA A 555 14.07 -8.82 -5.28
N LEU A 556 13.50 -7.61 -5.48
CA LEU A 556 13.81 -6.44 -4.68
C LEU A 556 12.69 -5.37 -4.74
N ASN A 557 12.64 -4.51 -3.72
CA ASN A 557 11.71 -3.38 -3.67
C ASN A 557 12.24 -2.20 -4.49
N VAL A 558 11.44 -1.61 -5.38
CA VAL A 558 11.90 -0.52 -6.26
C VAL A 558 11.18 0.79 -5.96
N PHE A 559 11.94 1.77 -5.46
CA PHE A 559 11.48 3.13 -5.20
C PHE A 559 11.86 4.00 -6.39
N ALA A 560 10.89 4.50 -7.15
CA ALA A 560 11.16 5.26 -8.36
C ALA A 560 10.68 6.70 -8.22
N ILE A 561 11.60 7.64 -8.41
CA ILE A 561 11.31 9.07 -8.36
C ILE A 561 11.86 9.73 -9.63
N LYS A 562 11.05 10.60 -10.23
CA LYS A 562 11.50 11.51 -11.28
C LYS A 562 12.05 12.78 -10.65
N GLY A 563 13.22 13.24 -11.11
CA GLY A 563 13.91 14.41 -10.56
C GLY A 563 13.05 15.66 -10.50
N ALA A 564 12.25 15.93 -11.54
CA ALA A 564 11.34 17.08 -11.59
C ALA A 564 10.22 17.00 -10.53
N GLU A 565 9.65 15.81 -10.29
CA GLU A 565 8.55 15.64 -9.33
C GLU A 565 8.97 15.91 -7.88
N LEU A 566 10.23 15.63 -7.54
CA LEU A 566 10.76 15.83 -6.19
C LEU A 566 10.97 17.32 -5.87
N LEU A 567 11.29 18.14 -6.89
CA LEU A 567 11.45 19.58 -6.75
C LEU A 567 10.10 20.30 -6.66
N ASP A 568 9.11 19.88 -7.46
CA ASP A 568 7.81 20.56 -7.56
C ASP A 568 6.83 20.22 -6.43
N LYS A 569 6.74 18.95 -6.02
CA LYS A 569 5.79 18.52 -4.97
C LYS A 569 6.15 19.05 -3.57
N TRP A 570 7.39 19.50 -3.36
CA TRP A 570 7.96 19.77 -2.04
C TRP A 570 8.70 21.10 -1.97
N VAL A 571 8.07 22.19 -2.41
CA VAL A 571 8.65 23.55 -2.32
C VAL A 571 8.96 23.89 -0.85
N GLY A 572 10.23 23.82 -0.47
CA GLY A 572 10.72 24.08 0.89
C GLY A 572 11.08 22.84 1.72
N GLU A 573 10.71 21.63 1.29
CA GLU A 573 10.95 20.35 2.00
C GLU A 573 11.71 19.30 1.16
N SER A 574 12.16 19.62 -0.05
CA SER A 574 12.84 18.67 -0.97
C SER A 574 14.05 17.95 -0.34
N GLU A 575 14.79 18.60 0.56
CA GLU A 575 15.92 17.98 1.28
C GLU A 575 15.44 16.82 2.17
N ARG A 576 14.33 17.03 2.88
CA ARG A 576 13.73 16.02 3.75
C ARG A 576 13.18 14.86 2.93
N ALA A 577 12.56 15.15 1.79
CA ALA A 577 12.05 14.14 0.88
C ALA A 577 13.16 13.17 0.38
N VAL A 578 14.37 13.68 0.08
CA VAL A 578 15.51 12.82 -0.27
C VAL A 578 15.92 11.92 0.90
N ARG A 579 16.04 12.47 2.11
CA ARG A 579 16.37 11.65 3.30
C ARG A 579 15.31 10.59 3.57
N ASP A 580 14.04 10.96 3.44
CA ASP A 580 12.92 10.07 3.67
C ASP A 580 12.88 8.96 2.61
N LEU A 581 13.25 9.24 1.35
CA LEU A 581 13.41 8.23 0.29
C LEU A 581 14.47 7.19 0.66
N PHE A 582 15.68 7.62 1.00
CA PHE A 582 16.78 6.71 1.32
C PHE A 582 16.48 5.87 2.57
N ARG A 583 15.85 6.48 3.57
CA ARG A 583 15.38 5.76 4.76
C ARG A 583 14.32 4.72 4.43
N ARG A 584 13.29 5.08 3.66
CA ARG A 584 12.25 4.13 3.20
C ARG A 584 12.86 2.95 2.43
N ALA A 585 13.85 3.24 1.59
CA ALA A 585 14.56 2.21 0.85
C ALA A 585 15.34 1.27 1.78
N ALA A 586 16.02 1.81 2.79
CA ALA A 586 16.73 1.02 3.79
C ALA A 586 15.78 0.16 4.65
N ASP A 587 14.66 0.72 5.09
CA ASP A 587 13.64 0.00 5.86
C ASP A 587 13.00 -1.13 5.06
N ALA A 588 13.01 -1.01 3.73
CA ALA A 588 12.48 -1.97 2.77
C ALA A 588 13.57 -2.77 2.05
N ALA A 589 14.77 -2.90 2.62
CA ALA A 589 15.82 -3.74 2.07
C ALA A 589 15.32 -5.20 1.87
N PRO A 590 15.74 -5.90 0.79
CA PRO A 590 16.60 -5.44 -0.30
C PRO A 590 15.87 -4.50 -1.26
N SER A 591 16.48 -3.35 -1.58
CA SER A 591 15.84 -2.30 -2.37
C SER A 591 16.74 -1.62 -3.40
N LEU A 592 16.08 -1.05 -4.42
CA LEU A 592 16.66 -0.23 -5.47
C LEU A 592 15.98 1.14 -5.44
N ILE A 593 16.79 2.19 -5.31
CA ILE A 593 16.34 3.57 -5.50
C ILE A 593 16.61 3.94 -6.95
N PHE A 594 15.55 4.13 -7.73
CA PHE A 594 15.62 4.61 -9.10
C PHE A 594 15.36 6.12 -9.16
N LEU A 595 16.39 6.88 -9.54
CA LEU A 595 16.33 8.33 -9.74
C LEU A 595 16.31 8.62 -11.24
N ASP A 596 15.12 8.77 -11.82
CA ASP A 596 14.97 9.13 -13.23
C ASP A 596 15.19 10.65 -13.41
N GLU A 597 15.75 11.04 -14.55
CA GLU A 597 16.13 12.44 -14.84
C GLU A 597 16.99 13.06 -13.74
N ILE A 598 18.03 12.35 -13.31
CA ILE A 598 18.90 12.80 -12.21
C ILE A 598 19.64 14.11 -12.53
N ASP A 599 19.78 14.48 -13.80
CA ASP A 599 20.29 15.78 -14.24
C ASP A 599 19.38 16.96 -13.84
N ALA A 600 18.07 16.73 -13.72
CA ALA A 600 17.14 17.73 -13.19
C ALA A 600 17.27 17.86 -11.66
N LEU A 601 17.49 16.74 -10.96
CA LEU A 601 17.63 16.70 -9.50
C LEU A 601 18.98 17.26 -9.03
N ALA A 602 20.04 16.98 -9.79
CA ALA A 602 21.40 17.33 -9.44
C ALA A 602 22.19 17.93 -10.62
N PRO A 603 21.78 19.13 -11.08
CA PRO A 603 22.51 19.85 -12.11
C PRO A 603 23.88 20.30 -11.61
N ARG A 604 24.79 20.63 -12.54
CA ARG A 604 26.05 21.29 -12.18
C ARG A 604 25.81 22.56 -11.37
N ARG A 605 26.52 22.68 -10.25
CA ARG A 605 26.46 23.84 -9.34
C ARG A 605 26.64 25.16 -10.11
N GLY A 606 25.78 26.13 -9.84
CA GLY A 606 25.78 27.44 -10.47
C GLY A 606 25.06 27.55 -11.81
N GLN A 607 24.44 26.48 -12.32
CA GLN A 607 23.57 26.54 -13.51
C GLN A 607 22.08 26.77 -13.20
N SER A 608 21.63 26.55 -11.96
CA SER A 608 20.24 26.80 -11.55
C SER A 608 20.06 28.25 -11.11
N SER A 609 19.05 28.94 -11.64
CA SER A 609 18.66 30.30 -11.23
C SER A 609 17.84 30.36 -9.93
N ASP A 610 17.55 29.21 -9.32
CA ASP A 610 16.75 29.12 -8.09
C ASP A 610 17.54 29.48 -6.83
N SER A 611 16.79 29.77 -5.75
CA SER A 611 17.22 30.25 -4.43
C SER A 611 18.12 29.31 -3.61
N GLY A 612 19.00 28.54 -4.26
CA GLY A 612 19.91 27.55 -3.64
C GLY A 612 19.22 26.25 -3.22
N VAL A 613 17.96 26.03 -3.63
CA VAL A 613 17.20 24.81 -3.31
C VAL A 613 17.85 23.58 -3.96
N ALA A 614 18.17 23.66 -5.25
CA ALA A 614 18.84 22.56 -5.97
C ALA A 614 20.16 22.17 -5.30
N ASP A 615 21.02 23.14 -4.95
CA ASP A 615 22.29 22.89 -4.27
C ASP A 615 22.12 22.16 -2.92
N ARG A 616 21.07 22.51 -2.14
CA ARG A 616 20.76 21.80 -0.88
C ARG A 616 20.30 20.37 -1.11
N VAL A 617 19.49 20.13 -2.15
CA VAL A 617 19.04 18.79 -2.54
C VAL A 617 20.23 17.93 -2.99
N VAL A 618 21.14 18.48 -3.79
CA VAL A 618 22.39 17.79 -4.17
C VAL A 618 23.21 17.46 -2.93
N ALA A 619 23.37 18.41 -2.00
CA ALA A 619 24.11 18.17 -0.77
C ALA A 619 23.50 17.03 0.08
N ALA A 620 22.17 16.97 0.19
CA ALA A 620 21.50 15.87 0.87
C ALA A 620 21.69 14.54 0.14
N LEU A 621 21.52 14.50 -1.18
CA LEU A 621 21.75 13.28 -1.96
C LEU A 621 23.19 12.76 -1.81
N LEU A 622 24.18 13.65 -1.82
CA LEU A 622 25.58 13.29 -1.56
C LEU A 622 25.77 12.73 -0.14
N THR A 623 25.12 13.33 0.86
CA THR A 623 25.19 12.89 2.26
C THR A 623 24.60 11.49 2.43
N GLU A 624 23.45 11.22 1.80
CA GLU A 624 22.80 9.90 1.86
C GLU A 624 23.63 8.83 1.11
N LEU A 625 24.22 9.17 -0.04
CA LEU A 625 25.11 8.26 -0.78
C LEU A 625 26.42 7.96 -0.02
N ASP A 626 26.98 8.96 0.66
CA ASP A 626 28.22 8.84 1.44
C ASP A 626 28.03 8.18 2.81
N GLY A 627 26.78 7.92 3.23
CA GLY A 627 26.35 7.65 4.61
C GLY A 627 27.32 6.89 5.54
N VAL A 628 27.27 7.24 6.84
CA VAL A 628 28.20 6.75 7.89
C VAL A 628 28.23 5.21 8.00
N GLU A 629 27.12 4.55 7.69
CA GLU A 629 27.00 3.10 7.72
C GLU A 629 26.61 2.58 6.33
N PRO A 630 27.34 1.60 5.76
CA PRO A 630 26.99 1.05 4.47
C PRO A 630 25.60 0.41 4.47
N MET A 631 24.64 1.00 3.75
CA MET A 631 23.39 0.32 3.39
C MET A 631 23.72 -0.83 2.41
N ARG A 632 24.11 -1.99 2.94
CA ARG A 632 24.60 -3.14 2.16
C ARG A 632 23.55 -3.69 1.19
N GLU A 633 22.28 -3.44 1.47
CA GLU A 633 21.13 -4.00 0.74
C GLU A 633 20.30 -2.91 0.03
N VAL A 634 20.88 -1.72 -0.18
CA VAL A 634 20.27 -0.63 -0.95
C VAL A 634 21.21 -0.23 -2.08
N VAL A 635 20.73 -0.33 -3.32
CA VAL A 635 21.47 0.12 -4.50
C VAL A 635 20.80 1.36 -5.08
N VAL A 636 21.58 2.37 -5.45
CA VAL A 636 21.06 3.57 -6.12
C VAL A 636 21.33 3.50 -7.61
N LEU A 637 20.29 3.72 -8.41
CA LEU A 637 20.39 3.75 -9.87
C LEU A 637 19.84 5.06 -10.40
N GLY A 638 20.72 5.92 -10.90
CA GLY A 638 20.35 7.16 -11.57
C GLY A 638 20.19 6.94 -13.07
N ALA A 639 19.21 7.58 -13.70
CA ALA A 639 19.10 7.64 -15.15
C ALA A 639 19.13 9.09 -15.65
N THR A 640 19.83 9.32 -16.76
CA THR A 640 19.86 10.63 -17.44
C THR A 640 19.96 10.50 -18.95
N ASN A 641 19.44 11.49 -19.66
CA ASN A 641 19.65 11.65 -21.11
C ASN A 641 20.86 12.56 -21.42
N ARG A 642 21.37 13.26 -20.41
CA ARG A 642 22.38 14.33 -20.52
C ARG A 642 23.44 14.18 -19.42
N PRO A 643 24.31 13.15 -19.50
CA PRO A 643 25.30 12.86 -18.46
C PRO A 643 26.27 14.02 -18.21
N GLU A 644 26.46 14.90 -19.18
CA GLU A 644 27.27 16.11 -19.06
C GLU A 644 26.69 17.15 -18.09
N LEU A 645 25.37 17.15 -17.84
CA LEU A 645 24.70 18.12 -16.97
C LEU A 645 24.70 17.71 -15.49
N VAL A 646 24.99 16.45 -15.17
CA VAL A 646 25.03 15.92 -13.80
C VAL A 646 26.22 16.51 -13.02
N ASP A 647 26.02 16.84 -11.74
CA ASP A 647 27.12 17.27 -10.86
C ASP A 647 28.24 16.19 -10.82
N PRO A 648 29.48 16.51 -11.22
CA PRO A 648 30.61 15.59 -11.17
C PRO A 648 30.89 15.00 -9.78
N ALA A 649 30.43 15.64 -8.70
CA ALA A 649 30.52 15.11 -7.35
C ALA A 649 29.76 13.78 -7.20
N LEU A 650 28.62 13.59 -7.88
CA LEU A 650 27.86 12.34 -7.84
C LEU A 650 28.58 11.19 -8.54
N LEU A 651 29.48 11.50 -9.48
CA LEU A 651 30.15 10.52 -10.34
C LEU A 651 31.49 10.02 -9.78
N ARG A 652 31.78 10.33 -8.50
CA ARG A 652 33.00 9.92 -7.80
C ARG A 652 32.86 8.50 -7.23
N PRO A 653 34.00 7.80 -7.00
CA PRO A 653 33.99 6.48 -6.34
C PRO A 653 33.21 6.51 -5.02
N GLY A 654 32.47 5.43 -4.74
CA GLY A 654 31.58 5.32 -3.57
C GLY A 654 30.18 5.93 -3.74
N ARG A 655 29.87 6.54 -4.89
CA ARG A 655 28.55 7.14 -5.23
C ARG A 655 27.98 6.48 -6.50
N LEU A 656 27.69 7.24 -7.56
CA LEU A 656 27.33 6.72 -8.88
C LEU A 656 28.58 6.38 -9.68
N GLU A 657 29.38 5.46 -9.13
CA GLU A 657 30.70 5.14 -9.64
C GLU A 657 30.65 4.29 -10.92
N ARG A 658 29.64 3.42 -11.05
CA ARG A 658 29.48 2.59 -12.24
C ARG A 658 28.63 3.31 -13.27
N ARG A 659 29.16 3.50 -14.48
CA ARG A 659 28.44 4.18 -15.57
C ARG A 659 28.15 3.18 -16.68
N ILE A 660 26.88 3.06 -17.06
CA ILE A 660 26.42 2.11 -18.07
C ILE A 660 25.75 2.90 -19.20
N TYR A 661 26.32 2.79 -20.39
CA TYR A 661 25.74 3.36 -21.61
C TYR A 661 24.63 2.43 -22.12
N VAL A 662 23.45 3.00 -22.36
CA VAL A 662 22.33 2.30 -23.00
C VAL A 662 22.28 2.73 -24.46
N PRO A 663 22.62 1.84 -25.41
CA PRO A 663 22.60 2.16 -26.83
C PRO A 663 21.16 2.31 -27.35
N PRO A 664 20.95 3.00 -28.48
CA PRO A 664 19.66 2.96 -29.17
C PRO A 664 19.29 1.52 -29.58
N PRO A 665 18.00 1.16 -29.60
CA PRO A 665 17.59 -0.20 -29.91
C PRO A 665 17.83 -0.55 -31.38
N ASP A 666 18.48 -1.68 -31.63
CA ASP A 666 18.64 -2.26 -32.98
C ASP A 666 17.35 -2.94 -33.48
N ALA A 667 17.36 -3.52 -34.69
CA ALA A 667 16.17 -4.15 -35.28
C ALA A 667 15.64 -5.33 -34.43
N GLU A 668 16.54 -6.12 -33.84
CA GLU A 668 16.16 -7.25 -32.98
C GLU A 668 15.60 -6.75 -31.64
N SER A 669 16.21 -5.73 -31.02
CA SER A 669 15.71 -5.06 -29.83
C SER A 669 14.34 -4.45 -30.06
N ARG A 670 14.14 -3.75 -31.19
CA ARG A 670 12.84 -3.21 -31.59
C ARG A 670 11.80 -4.32 -31.74
N THR A 671 12.17 -5.47 -32.31
CA THR A 671 11.26 -6.64 -32.39
C THR A 671 10.84 -7.11 -31.01
N ALA A 672 11.79 -7.24 -30.08
CA ALA A 672 11.49 -7.63 -28.70
C ALA A 672 10.63 -6.58 -27.97
N ILE A 673 10.95 -5.29 -28.11
CA ILE A 673 10.16 -4.19 -27.53
C ILE A 673 8.73 -4.20 -28.06
N LEU A 674 8.55 -4.37 -29.38
CA LEU A 674 7.23 -4.46 -29.99
C LEU A 674 6.47 -5.67 -29.45
N LYS A 675 7.08 -6.86 -29.40
CA LYS A 675 6.46 -8.08 -28.83
C LYS A 675 6.06 -7.90 -27.36
N ALA A 676 6.96 -7.33 -26.56
CA ALA A 676 6.73 -7.09 -25.14
C ALA A 676 5.60 -6.07 -24.93
N THR A 677 5.56 -5.02 -25.74
CA THR A 677 4.53 -3.98 -25.65
C THR A 677 3.19 -4.44 -26.23
N SER A 678 3.19 -5.33 -27.21
CA SER A 678 1.98 -5.89 -27.82
C SER A 678 1.48 -7.15 -27.12
N LYS A 679 2.07 -7.57 -25.98
CA LYS A 679 1.71 -8.82 -25.29
C LYS A 679 0.23 -8.91 -24.93
N ASN A 680 -0.37 -7.76 -24.64
CA ASN A 680 -1.76 -7.57 -24.26
C ASN A 680 -2.63 -7.02 -25.41
N THR A 681 -2.04 -6.80 -26.59
CA THR A 681 -2.71 -6.25 -27.76
C THR A 681 -2.85 -7.36 -28.79
N PRO A 682 -4.04 -7.91 -29.04
CA PRO A 682 -4.23 -8.96 -30.03
C PRO A 682 -3.84 -8.45 -31.43
N LEU A 683 -2.92 -9.13 -32.07
CA LEU A 683 -2.46 -8.78 -33.42
C LEU A 683 -3.10 -9.73 -34.44
N ALA A 684 -3.53 -9.20 -35.57
CA ALA A 684 -4.02 -10.01 -36.68
C ALA A 684 -2.85 -10.79 -37.34
N SER A 685 -3.19 -11.85 -38.06
CA SER A 685 -2.19 -12.74 -38.70
C SER A 685 -1.39 -12.07 -39.81
N ASP A 686 -1.82 -10.90 -40.29
CA ASP A 686 -1.11 -10.07 -41.26
C ASP A 686 -0.02 -9.19 -40.63
N VAL A 687 0.11 -9.17 -39.30
CA VAL A 687 1.11 -8.39 -38.57
C VAL A 687 2.36 -9.22 -38.30
N ASP A 688 3.44 -8.93 -39.01
CA ASP A 688 4.78 -9.42 -38.70
C ASP A 688 5.59 -8.34 -37.99
N LEU A 689 5.75 -8.49 -36.67
CA LEU A 689 6.51 -7.55 -35.84
C LEU A 689 8.00 -7.46 -36.20
N ALA A 690 8.60 -8.55 -36.71
CA ALA A 690 10.00 -8.53 -37.11
C ALA A 690 10.18 -7.74 -38.41
N ALA A 691 9.27 -7.93 -39.37
CA ALA A 691 9.23 -7.13 -40.59
C ALA A 691 9.00 -5.64 -40.27
N VAL A 692 8.05 -5.32 -39.40
CA VAL A 692 7.80 -3.94 -38.96
C VAL A 692 9.06 -3.35 -38.32
N ALA A 693 9.66 -4.03 -37.33
CA ALA A 693 10.86 -3.57 -36.62
C ALA A 693 12.05 -3.25 -37.53
N SER A 694 12.23 -4.02 -38.61
CA SER A 694 13.28 -3.79 -39.61
C SER A 694 13.16 -2.44 -40.32
N THR A 695 11.94 -1.90 -40.42
CA THR A 695 11.66 -0.62 -41.08
C THR A 695 11.63 0.58 -40.12
N LEU A 696 11.73 0.35 -38.80
CA LEU A 696 11.65 1.38 -37.77
C LEU A 696 13.03 1.95 -37.40
N ASP A 697 13.88 2.21 -38.39
CA ASP A 697 15.17 2.84 -38.11
C ASP A 697 14.98 4.25 -37.53
N GLY A 698 15.78 4.61 -36.53
CA GLY A 698 15.63 5.86 -35.77
C GLY A 698 14.47 5.90 -34.76
N TYR A 699 13.69 4.83 -34.60
CA TYR A 699 12.68 4.75 -33.55
C TYR A 699 13.30 4.33 -32.22
N SER A 700 12.97 5.07 -31.16
CA SER A 700 13.31 4.73 -29.79
C SER A 700 12.40 3.63 -29.23
N ALA A 701 12.71 3.10 -28.05
CA ALA A 701 11.82 2.14 -27.37
C ALA A 701 10.48 2.79 -27.01
N ALA A 702 10.49 4.07 -26.64
CA ALA A 702 9.27 4.84 -26.39
C ALA A 702 8.44 5.03 -27.67
N ASP A 703 9.09 5.28 -28.82
CA ASP A 703 8.37 5.41 -30.10
C ASP A 703 7.75 4.08 -30.51
N CYS A 704 8.45 2.95 -30.31
CA CYS A 704 7.89 1.62 -30.59
C CYS A 704 6.66 1.34 -29.73
N ALA A 705 6.68 1.72 -28.45
CA ALA A 705 5.53 1.56 -27.56
C ALA A 705 4.38 2.51 -27.92
N ALA A 706 4.69 3.74 -28.33
CA ALA A 706 3.71 4.69 -28.84
C ALA A 706 3.08 4.20 -30.14
N LEU A 707 3.84 3.54 -31.01
CA LEU A 707 3.35 2.97 -32.27
C LEU A 707 2.28 1.90 -32.03
N ILE A 708 2.53 0.94 -31.12
CA ILE A 708 1.54 -0.09 -30.76
C ILE A 708 0.29 0.56 -30.14
N ARG A 709 0.48 1.51 -29.22
CA ARG A 709 -0.63 2.22 -28.55
C ARG A 709 -1.48 3.00 -29.54
N GLU A 710 -0.88 3.73 -30.47
CA GLU A 710 -1.61 4.48 -31.49
C GLU A 710 -2.30 3.53 -32.49
N ALA A 711 -1.70 2.38 -32.80
CA ALA A 711 -2.33 1.37 -33.64
C ALA A 711 -3.58 0.75 -32.98
N ALA A 712 -3.51 0.44 -31.68
CA ALA A 712 -4.65 0.02 -30.86
C ALA A 712 -5.76 1.09 -30.82
N LEU A 713 -5.40 2.34 -30.50
CA LEU A 713 -6.35 3.46 -30.52
C LEU A 713 -6.96 3.69 -31.91
N THR A 714 -6.18 3.51 -32.97
CA THR A 714 -6.67 3.60 -34.35
C THR A 714 -7.70 2.50 -34.63
N ALA A 715 -7.44 1.26 -34.20
CA ALA A 715 -8.39 0.15 -34.32
C ALA A 715 -9.69 0.45 -33.57
N MET A 716 -9.60 0.91 -32.31
CA MET A 716 -10.76 1.24 -31.48
C MET A 716 -11.59 2.41 -32.03
N ARG A 717 -10.94 3.44 -32.58
CA ARG A 717 -11.62 4.58 -33.22
C ARG A 717 -12.36 4.15 -34.50
N GLU A 718 -11.84 3.15 -35.20
CA GLU A 718 -12.47 2.59 -36.40
C GLU A 718 -13.67 1.70 -36.02
N SER A 719 -13.53 0.87 -34.99
CA SER A 719 -14.64 0.09 -34.41
C SER A 719 -14.35 -0.28 -32.96
N LEU A 720 -15.30 -0.03 -32.05
CA LEU A 720 -15.24 -0.47 -30.65
C LEU A 720 -15.36 -2.00 -30.50
N GLU A 721 -15.82 -2.69 -31.55
CA GLU A 721 -15.84 -4.16 -31.64
C GLU A 721 -14.56 -4.72 -32.28
N ALA A 722 -13.56 -3.88 -32.60
CA ALA A 722 -12.29 -4.37 -33.10
C ALA A 722 -11.62 -5.26 -32.05
N HIS A 723 -11.41 -6.53 -32.40
CA HIS A 723 -10.75 -7.51 -31.53
C HIS A 723 -9.25 -7.64 -31.80
N VAL A 724 -8.75 -7.10 -32.91
CA VAL A 724 -7.36 -7.25 -33.36
C VAL A 724 -6.83 -6.00 -34.03
N VAL A 725 -5.54 -5.73 -33.84
CA VAL A 725 -4.80 -4.70 -34.57
C VAL A 725 -4.25 -5.31 -35.88
N THR A 726 -4.57 -4.68 -37.01
CA THR A 726 -4.15 -5.10 -38.35
C THR A 726 -2.87 -4.38 -38.80
N ALA A 727 -2.24 -4.88 -39.87
CA ALA A 727 -1.09 -4.20 -40.46
C ALA A 727 -1.44 -2.78 -40.95
N ALA A 728 -2.68 -2.57 -41.42
CA ALA A 728 -3.17 -1.26 -41.83
C ALA A 728 -3.26 -0.26 -40.67
N HIS A 729 -3.62 -0.72 -39.46
CA HIS A 729 -3.63 0.13 -38.26
C HIS A 729 -2.21 0.56 -37.87
N LEU A 730 -1.23 -0.35 -37.94
CA LEU A 730 0.18 -0.03 -37.69
C LEU A 730 0.73 0.97 -38.71
N GLU A 731 0.37 0.84 -39.98
CA GLU A 731 0.80 1.78 -41.02
C GLU A 731 0.17 3.17 -40.84
N LYS A 732 -1.12 3.25 -40.47
CA LYS A 732 -1.76 4.51 -40.08
C LYS A 732 -1.07 5.13 -38.86
N ALA A 733 -0.81 4.34 -37.82
CA ALA A 733 -0.13 4.78 -36.60
C ALA A 733 1.28 5.33 -36.88
N ARG A 734 2.01 4.73 -37.82
CA ARG A 734 3.35 5.18 -38.24
C ARG A 734 3.37 6.56 -38.88
N GLN A 735 2.26 7.00 -39.48
CA GLN A 735 2.16 8.35 -40.04
C GLN A 735 2.11 9.43 -38.95
N VAL A 736 1.58 9.05 -37.77
CA VAL A 736 1.45 9.90 -36.58
C VAL A 736 2.72 9.83 -35.73
N VAL A 737 3.19 8.61 -35.42
CA VAL A 737 4.38 8.37 -34.58
C VAL A 737 5.63 8.37 -35.44
N ARG A 738 6.39 9.47 -35.40
CA ARG A 738 7.64 9.68 -36.15
C ARG A 738 8.87 9.25 -35.33
N PRO A 739 10.00 8.89 -35.98
CA PRO A 739 11.24 8.56 -35.28
C PRO A 739 11.75 9.77 -34.48
N SER A 740 12.12 9.54 -33.22
CA SER A 740 12.58 10.60 -32.31
C SER A 740 14.10 10.67 -32.12
N LEU A 741 14.87 9.66 -32.54
CA LEU A 741 16.30 9.62 -32.31
C LEU A 741 17.06 10.55 -33.27
N ASP A 742 17.80 11.51 -32.71
CA ASP A 742 18.68 12.41 -33.45
C ASP A 742 20.10 11.82 -33.61
N PRO A 743 20.59 11.59 -34.84
CA PRO A 743 21.94 11.07 -35.10
C PRO A 743 23.07 11.91 -34.47
N ALA A 744 22.92 13.25 -34.41
CA ALA A 744 23.95 14.12 -33.83
C ALA A 744 24.06 13.93 -32.31
N GLN A 745 22.91 13.77 -31.65
CA GLN A 745 22.86 13.47 -30.22
C GLN A 745 23.44 12.08 -29.92
N LEU A 746 23.14 11.07 -30.75
CA LEU A 746 23.69 9.73 -30.61
C LEU A 746 25.23 9.72 -30.68
N ALA A 747 25.80 10.37 -31.69
CA ALA A 747 27.25 10.49 -31.84
C ALA A 747 27.92 11.16 -30.63
N THR A 748 27.25 12.17 -30.03
CA THR A 748 27.74 12.84 -28.82
C THR A 748 27.76 11.90 -27.61
N LEU A 749 26.72 11.10 -27.43
CA LEU A 749 26.63 10.12 -26.35
C LEU A 749 27.63 8.97 -26.51
N GLU A 750 27.85 8.50 -27.74
CA GLU A 750 28.86 7.48 -28.04
C GLU A 750 30.28 8.01 -27.77
N ALA A 751 30.58 9.24 -28.21
CA ALA A 751 31.86 9.87 -27.92
C ALA A 751 32.08 10.06 -26.41
N TYR A 752 31.03 10.42 -25.66
CA TYR A 752 31.09 10.49 -24.21
C TYR A 752 31.39 9.11 -23.60
N ALA A 753 30.75 8.05 -24.08
CA ALA A 753 30.97 6.69 -23.60
C ALA A 753 32.41 6.20 -23.85
N GLN A 754 32.95 6.44 -25.05
CA GLN A 754 34.34 6.11 -25.39
C GLN A 754 35.34 6.84 -24.48
N ALA A 755 35.14 8.15 -24.27
CA ALA A 755 36.00 8.94 -23.39
C ALA A 755 35.97 8.49 -21.92
N GLN A 756 34.92 7.77 -21.49
CA GLN A 756 34.88 7.17 -20.14
C GLN A 756 35.49 5.77 -20.08
N GLN A 757 35.57 5.02 -21.18
CA GLN A 757 36.25 3.72 -21.21
C GLN A 757 37.78 3.86 -21.25
N GLU A 758 38.28 4.98 -21.77
CA GLU A 758 39.72 5.30 -21.82
C GLU A 758 40.28 5.88 -20.50
N ARG A 759 39.42 6.19 -19.52
CA ARG A 759 39.77 6.73 -18.20
C ARG A 759 39.59 5.67 -17.12
#